data_AF-A0A7J8MXW3-F1
#
_entry.id   AF-A0A7J8MXW3-F1
#
_cell.length_a   1.000
_cell.length_b   1.000
_cell.length_c   1.000
_cell.angle_alpha   90.00
_cell.angle_beta   90.00
_cell.angle_gamma   90.00
#
_symmetry.space_group_name_H-M   'P 1'
#
loop_
_entity.id
_entity.type
_entity.pdbx_description
1 polymer ?
#
loop_
_entity_poly.entity_id
_entity_poly.type
_entity_poly.pdbx_seq_one_letter_code
_entity_poly.pdbx_strand_id
1 'polypeptide(L)'
;FTPWRSKCSVICLSHRVTASAADFSKRRQRRLSKGSTPKGFTPRTRMSTQKRKQQKNNEQKEDSSIPKLSEFVEPNNREIELKVDEVETKEEKEDLSSIGKELDIRLSNHNVVNGNGMILGDVVGLEKKEISSENGTASIGLEKKEIGSENGTVSTLRDVVSKGKHIDDTKTDEVVTVEVESVEVDEKTVQYKSLQLKLEMEANLRKQEIEGLADENFLRGDKFFVYPQIIKPDGEIEVFFNRSLSNLKNEPDVLIMGSFNDWRWRSFTVRLNKTHLKGDWWSCLIRVPKEAYKMDFVFFNGQNVYENNDKNDFCITVEGGIDEFAFEDILVEEKRMELEKIAKEQAEKERQEEEQRRIGIEKAASEAERAQARIEIERRREILQQLMKKAAQSFDNIWFIEPKEFKGAEKVRLYYNKSSSHLTHANELWIHGGHNNWNDGLTIAEKLVKSEKEGGDWWYAEVVIPDGALVLDWVFANGPPKAATIYDNNNRQDFHAIVPKSIPEEQFWAEEEHRIFEKLQKERKLREEAIYAKAEKTTQMKGEMKERTLKRFLLSQKNVVYTEPLDIHAGSMVTIFYNPANTVLNGKPEVWFRCSFNRWTHSIGPLPPQRMLPVDNGFHVKATVKVPLDAYMMDFVFSEREDGGIFDNNGGTDYRIPVVGGIVKEPPMHVVHIAVEMAPIAKVGGLGDIVTSLSRAVQDLNHNVNIVFPKYDCLKFEHTFITKDVILGVALKLKFGSVKWRGFQFTFSIHKMGCVYGGGNDAQRFGFFCHAALEFLHQSGFHPDIIHCHDWSSAPVAWLLKDHYMHYDGLSKSRVVFTIHNLEFGAHFIAKAMVYADKATTVSHTYSKEVAGNPAIAPHLHKFHGILNGIDLDIWDPFNDKFIPVSYNSENVIEGKQAAKKALQQRLGLKTSDLPLVGIISRLTHQKGIHLIKHAISRTLELNGQVVLLGSAPDPRIQNDFVDLANQLHSSHADRARLCLNYDEPLSHLVRILRFYVYVFSFPQ
;
A
#
# COMPACT_ATOMS: atom_id res chain seq x y z
N PHE A 1 -7.66 -6.29 -45.54
CA PHE A 1 -6.27 -6.71 -45.82
C PHE A 1 -6.27 -8.11 -46.40
N THR A 2 -5.46 -8.36 -47.43
CA THR A 2 -5.39 -9.64 -48.16
C THR A 2 -4.46 -10.64 -47.48
N PRO A 3 -4.72 -11.96 -47.60
CA PRO A 3 -3.89 -12.99 -46.97
C PRO A 3 -2.60 -13.23 -47.77
N TRP A 4 -1.44 -13.10 -47.14
CA TRP A 4 -0.15 -13.41 -47.76
C TRP A 4 0.07 -14.92 -47.90
N ARG A 5 0.31 -15.36 -49.14
CA ARG A 5 1.05 -16.59 -49.46
C ARG A 5 2.27 -16.22 -50.28
N SER A 6 3.47 -16.65 -49.88
CA SER A 6 4.20 -17.72 -50.58
C SER A 6 5.68 -17.83 -50.18
N LYS A 7 6.23 -19.04 -50.38
CA LYS A 7 7.64 -19.36 -50.65
C LYS A 7 8.72 -18.84 -49.69
N CYS A 8 9.18 -19.75 -48.83
CA CYS A 8 10.62 -20.01 -48.72
C CYS A 8 10.90 -21.49 -49.02
N SER A 9 12.15 -21.87 -49.25
CA SER A 9 12.53 -23.14 -49.88
C SER A 9 12.46 -24.36 -48.96
N VAL A 10 11.99 -25.48 -49.50
CA VAL A 10 12.08 -26.80 -48.86
C VAL A 10 13.43 -27.42 -49.19
N ILE A 11 14.27 -27.63 -48.18
CA ILE A 11 15.42 -28.54 -48.26
C ILE A 11 15.09 -29.78 -47.43
N CYS A 12 14.76 -30.88 -48.11
CA CYS A 12 14.47 -32.15 -47.45
C CYS A 12 15.78 -32.86 -47.05
N LEU A 13 16.16 -32.78 -45.77
CA LEU A 13 17.07 -33.73 -45.15
C LEU A 13 16.26 -34.72 -44.29
N SER A 14 15.90 -35.85 -44.90
CA SER A 14 15.20 -36.92 -44.21
C SER A 14 16.16 -37.71 -43.31
N HIS A 15 16.02 -37.60 -41.99
CA HIS A 15 16.59 -38.55 -41.04
C HIS A 15 15.48 -39.26 -40.28
N ARG A 16 15.54 -40.59 -40.28
CA ARG A 16 14.45 -41.50 -39.93
C ARG A 16 14.83 -42.29 -38.69
N VAL A 17 14.47 -41.80 -37.50
CA VAL A 17 14.66 -42.55 -36.25
C VAL A 17 13.44 -43.43 -36.00
N THR A 18 13.66 -44.74 -36.04
CA THR A 18 12.64 -45.76 -35.75
C THR A 18 12.60 -46.07 -34.25
N ALA A 19 11.43 -45.95 -33.62
CA ALA A 19 11.15 -46.60 -32.35
C ALA A 19 10.64 -48.03 -32.62
N SER A 20 11.31 -49.04 -32.05
CA SER A 20 10.96 -50.45 -32.24
C SER A 20 9.87 -50.91 -31.28
N ALA A 21 8.93 -51.73 -31.77
CA ALA A 21 8.08 -52.56 -30.93
C ALA A 21 8.77 -53.90 -30.66
N ALA A 22 8.81 -54.33 -29.40
CA ALA A 22 9.18 -55.68 -28.98
C ALA A 22 8.35 -56.07 -27.75
N ASP A 23 8.02 -57.36 -27.64
CA ASP A 23 6.98 -57.89 -26.76
C ASP A 23 7.55 -58.58 -25.50
N PHE A 24 6.68 -59.24 -24.72
CA PHE A 24 6.95 -60.09 -23.53
C PHE A 24 7.20 -59.36 -22.19
N SER A 25 6.77 -59.87 -21.02
CA SER A 25 6.01 -61.10 -20.74
C SER A 25 5.00 -60.96 -19.58
N LYS A 26 4.04 -61.89 -19.53
CA LYS A 26 3.03 -62.02 -18.48
C LYS A 26 3.63 -62.64 -17.21
N ARG A 27 3.20 -62.17 -16.03
CA ARG A 27 2.92 -63.09 -14.91
C ARG A 27 1.62 -62.71 -14.20
N ARG A 28 0.81 -63.73 -13.92
CA ARG A 28 -0.56 -63.61 -13.38
C ARG A 28 -0.78 -64.81 -12.48
N GLN A 29 -1.21 -64.60 -11.24
CA GLN A 29 -1.81 -65.66 -10.43
C GLN A 29 -3.12 -65.21 -9.79
N ARG A 30 -4.03 -66.18 -9.65
CA ARG A 30 -5.39 -66.09 -9.14
C ARG A 30 -5.62 -67.31 -8.24
N ARG A 31 -6.37 -67.13 -7.15
CA ARG A 31 -7.38 -68.06 -6.59
C ARG A 31 -8.21 -67.27 -5.57
N LEU A 32 -9.54 -67.12 -5.68
CA LEU A 32 -10.68 -68.09 -5.65
C LEU A 32 -11.02 -68.52 -4.21
N SER A 33 -12.29 -68.65 -3.78
CA SER A 33 -13.63 -68.57 -4.45
C SER A 33 -14.67 -67.86 -3.52
N LYS A 34 -16.02 -68.04 -3.43
CA LYS A 34 -17.00 -69.04 -3.92
C LYS A 34 -18.48 -68.54 -3.81
N GLY A 35 -19.28 -68.63 -4.88
CA GLY A 35 -20.77 -68.55 -4.86
C GLY A 35 -21.42 -67.15 -4.77
N SER A 36 -22.68 -66.93 -5.20
CA SER A 36 -23.58 -67.75 -6.05
C SER A 36 -24.70 -66.92 -6.74
N THR A 37 -25.25 -67.48 -7.83
CA THR A 37 -26.30 -67.01 -8.78
C THR A 37 -27.72 -66.83 -8.19
N PRO A 38 -28.73 -66.13 -8.81
CA PRO A 38 -29.17 -66.35 -10.23
C PRO A 38 -29.89 -65.22 -11.06
N LYS A 39 -29.94 -65.44 -12.41
CA LYS A 39 -30.97 -65.11 -13.48
C LYS A 39 -31.65 -63.71 -13.50
N GLY A 40 -31.97 -63.03 -14.61
CA GLY A 40 -31.91 -63.19 -16.10
C GLY A 40 -32.56 -61.92 -16.73
N PHE A 41 -32.42 -61.47 -17.98
CA PHE A 41 -32.49 -62.13 -19.31
C PHE A 41 -31.70 -61.34 -20.41
N THR A 42 -31.90 -61.64 -21.71
CA THR A 42 -30.98 -61.31 -22.84
C THR A 42 -31.36 -60.15 -23.79
N PRO A 43 -30.37 -59.50 -24.49
CA PRO A 43 -30.58 -58.48 -25.53
C PRO A 43 -30.36 -58.97 -27.00
N ARG A 44 -30.89 -58.20 -27.99
CA ARG A 44 -30.69 -58.15 -29.48
C ARG A 44 -32.05 -57.88 -30.17
N THR A 45 -32.26 -57.15 -31.28
CA THR A 45 -31.45 -56.37 -32.28
C THR A 45 -32.40 -55.28 -32.92
N ARG A 46 -32.24 -54.58 -34.06
CA ARG A 46 -31.35 -54.65 -35.26
C ARG A 46 -31.25 -53.29 -36.02
N MET A 47 -30.06 -53.00 -36.57
CA MET A 47 -29.69 -52.23 -37.80
C MET A 47 -30.56 -51.11 -38.46
N SER A 48 -29.80 -50.13 -38.99
CA SER A 48 -29.89 -49.48 -40.33
C SER A 48 -30.90 -48.37 -40.64
N THR A 49 -30.39 -47.33 -41.32
CA THR A 49 -31.13 -46.27 -42.02
C THR A 49 -30.95 -46.36 -43.55
N GLN A 50 -31.83 -45.66 -44.29
CA GLN A 50 -31.89 -45.46 -45.75
C GLN A 50 -32.61 -46.53 -46.63
N LYS A 51 -33.81 -46.16 -47.14
CA LYS A 51 -34.06 -46.00 -48.60
C LYS A 51 -35.43 -45.36 -48.94
N ARG A 52 -35.37 -44.28 -49.74
CA ARG A 52 -36.27 -43.78 -50.82
C ARG A 52 -37.80 -44.08 -50.87
N LYS A 53 -38.50 -42.99 -51.26
CA LYS A 53 -39.66 -42.87 -52.21
C LYS A 53 -41.13 -42.97 -51.73
N GLN A 54 -41.79 -41.80 -51.76
CA GLN A 54 -42.99 -41.44 -52.55
C GLN A 54 -44.15 -42.45 -52.77
N GLN A 55 -45.29 -42.15 -52.13
CA GLN A 55 -46.65 -42.02 -52.68
C GLN A 55 -47.46 -41.25 -51.59
N LYS A 56 -48.15 -40.12 -51.81
CA LYS A 56 -49.04 -39.59 -52.85
C LYS A 56 -50.51 -40.02 -52.70
N ASN A 57 -51.28 -39.18 -51.99
CA ASN A 57 -52.58 -38.58 -52.36
C ASN A 57 -52.88 -37.48 -51.29
N ASN A 58 -53.37 -36.27 -51.59
CA ASN A 58 -54.62 -35.87 -52.29
C ASN A 58 -55.86 -36.19 -51.43
N GLU A 59 -56.87 -35.33 -51.28
CA GLU A 59 -57.17 -33.98 -51.83
C GLU A 59 -58.14 -33.26 -50.83
N GLN A 60 -58.58 -31.99 -50.91
CA GLN A 60 -58.56 -30.88 -51.89
C GLN A 60 -58.35 -29.56 -51.05
N LYS A 61 -58.68 -28.27 -51.31
CA LYS A 61 -59.25 -27.32 -52.31
C LYS A 61 -58.90 -25.88 -51.78
N GLU A 62 -59.00 -24.71 -52.42
CA GLU A 62 -59.29 -24.20 -53.78
C GLU A 62 -58.77 -22.73 -53.89
N ASP A 63 -58.34 -22.30 -55.10
CA ASP A 63 -58.39 -20.96 -55.76
C ASP A 63 -58.11 -19.60 -55.02
N SER A 64 -57.64 -18.49 -55.64
CA SER A 64 -57.55 -18.08 -57.07
C SER A 64 -56.36 -17.12 -57.39
N SER A 65 -56.34 -16.58 -58.63
CA SER A 65 -55.26 -15.99 -59.46
C SER A 65 -54.80 -14.52 -59.25
N ILE A 66 -53.49 -14.25 -59.45
CA ILE A 66 -52.83 -13.44 -60.55
C ILE A 66 -53.70 -12.31 -61.21
N PRO A 67 -53.21 -11.04 -61.49
CA PRO A 67 -51.92 -10.70 -62.18
C PRO A 67 -51.20 -9.33 -61.88
N LYS A 68 -49.98 -9.14 -62.46
CA LYS A 68 -49.33 -7.92 -63.09
C LYS A 68 -49.39 -6.52 -62.40
N LEU A 69 -48.45 -5.57 -62.55
CA LEU A 69 -47.22 -5.39 -63.36
C LEU A 69 -46.13 -4.70 -62.45
N SER A 70 -45.16 -3.81 -62.72
CA SER A 70 -44.57 -3.08 -63.89
C SER A 70 -43.21 -2.45 -63.50
N GLU A 71 -42.39 -2.02 -64.48
CA GLU A 71 -41.14 -1.24 -64.30
C GLU A 71 -41.38 0.29 -64.47
N PHE A 72 -40.54 1.16 -63.86
CA PHE A 72 -39.73 2.25 -64.48
C PHE A 72 -39.29 3.38 -63.51
N VAL A 73 -37.97 3.57 -63.38
CA VAL A 73 -37.13 4.81 -63.36
C VAL A 73 -37.48 6.07 -62.52
N GLU A 74 -36.42 6.64 -61.91
CA GLU A 74 -36.11 8.02 -61.45
C GLU A 74 -36.86 9.22 -62.12
N PRO A 75 -36.97 10.43 -61.47
CA PRO A 75 -35.80 11.27 -61.09
C PRO A 75 -35.94 12.28 -59.91
N ASN A 76 -34.88 13.08 -59.70
CA ASN A 76 -34.75 14.23 -58.79
C ASN A 76 -35.74 15.39 -59.04
N ASN A 77 -36.20 16.08 -57.97
CA ASN A 77 -35.77 17.46 -57.60
C ASN A 77 -36.59 18.10 -56.44
N ARG A 78 -35.98 19.09 -55.74
CA ARG A 78 -36.45 20.46 -55.31
C ARG A 78 -37.95 20.75 -55.03
N GLU A 79 -38.38 21.70 -54.17
CA GLU A 79 -37.79 22.75 -53.29
C GLU A 79 -38.91 23.38 -52.40
N ILE A 80 -38.57 24.05 -51.27
CA ILE A 80 -39.10 25.34 -50.71
C ILE A 80 -40.65 25.52 -50.52
N GLU A 81 -41.26 26.03 -49.43
CA GLU A 81 -40.85 26.54 -48.08
C GLU A 81 -41.95 26.21 -47.01
N LEU A 82 -42.52 26.99 -46.05
CA LEU A 82 -42.50 28.37 -45.45
C LEU A 82 -43.31 28.23 -44.10
N LYS A 83 -43.03 28.74 -42.88
CA LYS A 83 -41.86 29.32 -42.21
C LYS A 83 -41.73 28.69 -40.79
N VAL A 84 -42.02 29.21 -39.57
CA VAL A 84 -42.34 30.51 -38.88
C VAL A 84 -42.04 30.26 -37.38
N ASP A 85 -41.47 31.12 -36.52
CA ASP A 85 -40.43 32.16 -36.62
C ASP A 85 -39.70 32.26 -35.25
N GLU A 86 -38.42 32.64 -35.22
CA GLU A 86 -37.62 32.82 -33.99
C GLU A 86 -37.49 34.30 -33.57
N VAL A 87 -37.02 34.55 -32.35
CA VAL A 87 -36.52 35.86 -31.90
C VAL A 87 -35.19 35.67 -31.18
N GLU A 88 -34.11 36.17 -31.77
CA GLU A 88 -32.77 36.21 -31.16
C GLU A 88 -32.59 37.36 -30.17
N THR A 89 -31.66 37.20 -29.24
CA THR A 89 -30.75 38.27 -28.82
C THR A 89 -29.31 37.73 -28.79
N LYS A 90 -28.35 38.58 -29.17
CA LYS A 90 -26.94 38.22 -29.38
C LYS A 90 -26.07 38.54 -28.16
N GLU A 91 -24.89 37.91 -28.10
CA GLU A 91 -23.66 38.60 -27.70
C GLU A 91 -22.46 38.04 -28.48
N GLU A 92 -21.39 38.84 -28.65
CA GLU A 92 -20.47 38.71 -29.78
C GLU A 92 -19.05 38.24 -29.38
N LYS A 93 -18.23 37.87 -30.38
CA LYS A 93 -16.80 37.60 -30.24
C LYS A 93 -16.00 38.61 -31.05
N GLU A 94 -14.87 39.06 -30.51
CA GLU A 94 -13.73 39.47 -31.34
C GLU A 94 -12.44 38.81 -30.83
N ASP A 95 -11.52 38.57 -31.75
CA ASP A 95 -10.18 38.02 -31.49
C ASP A 95 -9.19 39.15 -31.14
N LEU A 96 -8.10 38.80 -30.46
CA LEU A 96 -6.80 39.42 -30.77
C LEU A 96 -5.64 38.49 -30.40
N SER A 97 -4.60 38.50 -31.23
CA SER A 97 -3.43 37.63 -31.09
C SER A 97 -2.14 38.43 -31.11
N SER A 98 -1.05 37.79 -30.69
CA SER A 98 0.34 38.29 -30.64
C SER A 98 0.66 39.37 -29.61
N ILE A 99 1.58 39.05 -28.70
CA ILE A 99 2.97 39.55 -28.71
C ILE A 99 3.77 38.63 -27.76
N GLY A 100 5.03 38.37 -28.09
CA GLY A 100 5.97 37.70 -27.19
C GLY A 100 7.36 38.30 -27.33
N LYS A 101 8.04 38.47 -26.20
CA LYS A 101 9.51 38.67 -26.11
C LYS A 101 9.97 38.53 -24.66
N GLU A 102 11.20 38.05 -24.50
CA GLU A 102 11.92 38.03 -23.22
C GLU A 102 12.36 39.44 -22.81
N LEU A 103 12.63 39.64 -21.51
CA LEU A 103 13.78 40.43 -21.09
C LEU A 103 14.25 40.04 -19.68
N ASP A 104 15.53 39.70 -19.59
CA ASP A 104 16.24 39.35 -18.36
C ASP A 104 17.00 40.57 -17.83
N ILE A 105 16.79 40.96 -16.56
CA ILE A 105 17.50 42.06 -15.90
C ILE A 105 17.90 41.66 -14.48
N ARG A 106 19.23 41.73 -14.24
CA ARG A 106 19.89 41.57 -12.93
C ARG A 106 20.03 42.92 -12.22
N LEU A 107 20.67 42.87 -11.03
CA LEU A 107 21.22 43.98 -10.22
C LEU A 107 20.21 44.61 -9.23
N SER A 108 20.63 45.13 -8.06
CA SER A 108 21.80 44.82 -7.19
C SER A 108 21.63 45.53 -5.84
N ASN A 109 22.37 45.13 -4.80
CA ASN A 109 22.45 45.85 -3.52
C ASN A 109 22.79 47.35 -3.70
N HIS A 110 22.22 48.22 -2.88
CA HIS A 110 22.99 49.24 -2.14
C HIS A 110 22.24 49.82 -0.93
N ASN A 111 22.99 50.24 0.08
CA ASN A 111 22.48 50.77 1.35
C ASN A 111 22.11 52.26 1.27
N VAL A 112 21.10 52.69 2.05
CA VAL A 112 20.99 54.04 2.63
C VAL A 112 20.58 53.90 4.11
N VAL A 113 20.92 54.89 4.94
CA VAL A 113 20.93 54.84 6.42
C VAL A 113 20.12 56.00 7.03
N ASN A 114 19.74 55.88 8.31
CA ASN A 114 18.94 56.79 9.15
C ASN A 114 17.41 56.76 8.93
N GLY A 115 16.57 56.98 9.94
CA GLY A 115 16.88 57.17 11.37
C GLY A 115 15.68 57.69 12.19
N ASN A 116 15.77 57.59 13.52
CA ASN A 116 14.74 57.90 14.53
C ASN A 116 13.53 56.92 14.57
N GLY A 117 13.05 56.41 15.71
CA GLY A 117 13.67 56.31 17.04
C GLY A 117 12.73 56.56 18.23
N MET A 118 12.48 55.54 19.05
CA MET A 118 12.15 55.67 20.49
C MET A 118 12.29 54.32 21.21
N ILE A 119 12.71 54.33 22.48
CA ILE A 119 12.86 53.13 23.35
C ILE A 119 12.42 53.50 24.77
N LEU A 120 11.47 52.74 25.33
CA LEU A 120 11.20 52.45 26.75
C LEU A 120 10.02 51.45 26.80
N GLY A 121 9.84 50.55 27.76
CA GLY A 121 10.64 50.15 28.94
C GLY A 121 9.88 49.03 29.68
N ASP A 122 10.56 48.22 30.49
CA ASP A 122 9.98 47.02 31.13
C ASP A 122 8.89 47.31 32.18
N VAL A 123 8.08 46.29 32.55
CA VAL A 123 7.96 45.81 33.96
C VAL A 123 7.07 44.54 34.10
N VAL A 124 7.71 43.48 34.63
CA VAL A 124 7.27 42.45 35.61
C VAL A 124 5.77 42.12 35.83
N GLY A 125 5.45 40.82 35.84
CA GLY A 125 4.64 40.24 36.95
C GLY A 125 3.74 39.04 36.67
N LEU A 126 3.97 37.92 37.40
CA LEU A 126 2.95 37.17 38.18
C LEU A 126 3.57 35.94 38.90
N GLU A 127 3.10 35.65 40.11
CA GLU A 127 3.55 34.52 40.96
C GLU A 127 2.43 33.51 41.29
N LYS A 128 2.79 32.42 42.00
CA LYS A 128 1.98 31.21 42.26
C LYS A 128 0.94 31.39 43.38
N LYS A 129 -0.14 30.57 43.34
CA LYS A 129 -0.61 29.62 44.39
C LYS A 129 -1.94 28.95 43.99
N GLU A 130 -2.06 27.61 43.97
CA GLU A 130 -2.33 26.61 45.04
C GLU A 130 -3.85 26.38 45.32
N ILE A 131 -4.20 25.25 46.00
CA ILE A 131 -5.56 24.81 46.45
C ILE A 131 -6.40 24.17 45.31
N SER A 132 -7.03 22.98 45.43
CA SER A 132 -7.03 21.91 46.46
C SER A 132 -7.48 20.55 45.89
N SER A 133 -7.21 19.46 46.61
CA SER A 133 -7.69 18.09 46.35
C SER A 133 -8.90 17.70 47.22
N GLU A 134 -9.79 16.83 46.72
CA GLU A 134 -10.65 15.99 47.58
C GLU A 134 -10.89 14.59 46.95
N ASN A 135 -11.38 13.62 47.74
CA ASN A 135 -11.16 12.18 47.53
C ASN A 135 -12.40 11.36 47.10
N GLY A 136 -12.17 10.20 46.44
CA GLY A 136 -13.22 9.21 46.12
C GLY A 136 -12.68 7.82 45.72
N THR A 137 -12.58 6.92 46.71
CA THR A 137 -12.20 5.48 46.63
C THR A 137 -13.00 4.65 45.59
N ALA A 138 -12.58 3.47 45.12
CA ALA A 138 -11.84 2.38 45.81
C ALA A 138 -11.09 1.45 44.80
N SER A 139 -9.83 1.06 45.01
CA SER A 139 -9.31 -0.05 45.85
C SER A 139 -9.35 -1.47 45.23
N ILE A 140 -8.17 -2.08 45.05
CA ILE A 140 -7.80 -3.46 45.44
C ILE A 140 -6.27 -3.43 45.60
N GLY A 141 -5.72 -4.15 46.58
CA GLY A 141 -4.28 -4.18 46.86
C GLY A 141 -3.79 -5.58 47.24
N LEU A 142 -2.48 -5.72 47.44
CA LEU A 142 -1.81 -6.91 47.98
C LEU A 142 -0.64 -6.49 48.89
N GLU A 143 -0.27 -7.36 49.82
CA GLU A 143 0.40 -7.00 51.07
C GLU A 143 1.94 -7.21 51.08
N LYS A 144 2.59 -6.81 52.19
CA LYS A 144 4.01 -7.07 52.51
C LYS A 144 4.17 -7.80 53.85
N LYS A 145 5.09 -8.76 53.91
CA LYS A 145 6.05 -9.12 55.00
C LYS A 145 6.97 -10.25 54.48
N GLU A 146 8.32 -10.20 54.57
CA GLU A 146 9.21 -10.37 55.74
C GLU A 146 9.08 -11.78 56.37
N ILE A 147 10.11 -12.62 56.63
CA ILE A 147 11.61 -12.54 56.72
C ILE A 147 12.17 -13.88 56.17
N GLY A 148 13.41 -14.10 55.68
CA GLY A 148 14.63 -13.30 55.46
C GLY A 148 15.94 -14.12 55.70
N SER A 149 17.12 -13.60 55.32
CA SER A 149 18.47 -14.25 55.33
C SER A 149 18.68 -15.41 54.32
N GLU A 150 19.88 -15.68 53.77
CA GLU A 150 21.26 -15.21 54.09
C GLU A 150 22.03 -14.57 52.90
N ASN A 151 22.89 -13.60 53.24
CA ASN A 151 24.19 -13.18 52.66
C ASN A 151 24.54 -13.39 51.18
N GLY A 152 24.88 -12.29 50.48
CA GLY A 152 25.47 -12.34 49.12
C GLY A 152 25.78 -10.97 48.49
N THR A 153 26.35 -10.02 49.24
CA THR A 153 26.47 -8.62 48.81
C THR A 153 27.63 -8.37 47.84
N VAL A 154 27.36 -7.74 46.70
CA VAL A 154 28.37 -7.11 45.82
C VAL A 154 27.88 -5.73 45.39
N SER A 155 28.66 -4.67 45.65
CA SER A 155 28.43 -3.36 45.04
C SER A 155 29.70 -2.52 44.95
N THR A 156 29.67 -1.60 43.97
CA THR A 156 30.33 -0.28 43.96
C THR A 156 31.86 -0.16 44.01
N LEU A 157 32.38 0.24 42.83
CA LEU A 157 33.24 1.41 42.59
C LEU A 157 34.76 1.21 42.37
N ARG A 158 35.37 2.30 41.91
CA ARG A 158 36.56 2.38 41.05
C ARG A 158 37.83 2.81 41.81
N ASP A 159 38.92 2.75 41.04
CA ASP A 159 40.13 3.59 41.14
C ASP A 159 41.27 3.16 42.08
N VAL A 160 42.46 3.67 41.74
CA VAL A 160 43.73 3.69 42.50
C VAL A 160 44.63 2.43 42.43
N VAL A 161 45.65 2.54 41.56
CA VAL A 161 47.05 2.04 41.67
C VAL A 161 47.31 0.53 41.79
N SER A 162 48.13 0.03 40.86
CA SER A 162 48.85 -1.25 41.00
C SER A 162 50.22 -1.06 41.65
N LYS A 163 50.57 -1.90 42.64
CA LYS A 163 51.96 -2.13 43.04
C LYS A 163 52.15 -3.45 43.81
N GLY A 164 53.29 -4.10 43.57
CA GLY A 164 53.96 -5.00 44.50
C GLY A 164 53.19 -6.23 45.00
N LYS A 165 53.27 -7.35 44.26
CA LYS A 165 53.07 -8.68 44.84
C LYS A 165 54.44 -9.27 45.16
N HIS A 166 54.75 -9.46 46.43
CA HIS A 166 55.78 -10.39 46.88
C HIS A 166 55.17 -11.33 47.92
N ILE A 167 55.45 -12.62 47.77
CA ILE A 167 55.30 -13.62 48.80
C ILE A 167 56.73 -14.03 49.14
N ASP A 168 57.02 -14.18 50.43
CA ASP A 168 58.22 -14.79 50.97
C ASP A 168 57.80 -15.97 51.83
N ASP A 169 58.61 -17.02 51.91
CA ASP A 169 58.50 -18.05 52.95
C ASP A 169 59.78 -18.90 53.09
N THR A 170 60.73 -18.39 53.89
CA THR A 170 61.82 -19.15 54.56
C THR A 170 63.03 -19.62 53.69
N LYS A 171 64.25 -19.81 54.23
CA LYS A 171 64.66 -20.02 55.64
C LYS A 171 66.14 -19.72 55.94
N THR A 172 66.42 -19.24 57.16
CA THR A 172 67.67 -19.34 57.96
C THR A 172 69.02 -18.82 57.42
N ASP A 173 69.50 -17.77 58.11
CA ASP A 173 70.81 -17.62 58.78
C ASP A 173 72.14 -17.77 58.00
N GLU A 174 72.89 -16.65 57.91
CA GLU A 174 74.15 -16.52 58.66
C GLU A 174 74.50 -15.03 58.93
N VAL A 175 75.43 -14.75 59.85
CA VAL A 175 75.67 -13.41 60.43
C VAL A 175 77.05 -12.86 60.09
N VAL A 176 77.12 -11.66 59.50
CA VAL A 176 78.27 -10.74 59.66
C VAL A 176 77.78 -9.30 59.75
N THR A 177 78.09 -8.62 60.86
CA THR A 177 77.97 -7.16 61.00
C THR A 177 79.29 -6.49 60.60
N VAL A 178 79.25 -5.51 59.70
CA VAL A 178 80.34 -4.53 59.54
C VAL A 178 79.72 -3.14 59.40
N GLU A 179 80.04 -2.24 60.32
CA GLU A 179 79.75 -0.81 60.19
C GLU A 179 80.81 -0.18 59.28
N VAL A 180 80.38 0.56 58.25
CA VAL A 180 81.22 1.53 57.52
C VAL A 180 80.38 2.79 57.31
N GLU A 181 81.01 3.95 57.43
CA GLU A 181 80.35 5.23 57.67
C GLU A 181 79.53 5.77 56.48
N SER A 182 78.59 6.65 56.82
CA SER A 182 77.57 7.21 55.93
C SER A 182 78.11 8.18 54.87
N VAL A 183 77.56 8.08 53.66
CA VAL A 183 77.42 9.22 52.74
C VAL A 183 75.95 9.27 52.30
N GLU A 184 75.21 10.30 52.72
CA GLU A 184 73.81 10.48 52.34
C GLU A 184 73.69 10.83 50.85
N VAL A 185 72.89 10.07 50.09
CA VAL A 185 72.56 10.35 48.69
C VAL A 185 71.05 10.21 48.51
N ASP A 186 70.40 11.27 48.04
CA ASP A 186 68.92 11.41 47.98
C ASP A 186 68.22 10.28 47.18
N GLU A 187 67.48 9.45 47.90
CA GLU A 187 66.73 8.31 47.36
C GLU A 187 65.70 8.70 46.28
N LYS A 188 65.12 9.91 46.34
CA LYS A 188 64.13 10.36 45.34
C LYS A 188 64.79 10.63 43.99
N THR A 189 65.96 11.27 44.01
CA THR A 189 66.82 11.42 42.83
C THR A 189 67.27 10.05 42.30
N VAL A 190 67.51 9.06 43.17
CA VAL A 190 67.83 7.67 42.74
C VAL A 190 66.63 6.98 42.09
N GLN A 191 65.40 7.09 42.61
CA GLN A 191 64.22 6.49 41.97
C GLN A 191 63.89 7.12 40.61
N TYR A 192 63.98 8.45 40.47
CA TYR A 192 63.72 9.09 39.18
C TYR A 192 64.80 8.70 38.15
N LYS A 193 66.08 8.71 38.55
CA LYS A 193 67.18 8.19 37.72
C LYS A 193 67.03 6.71 37.39
N SER A 194 66.48 5.88 38.29
CA SER A 194 66.25 4.46 38.04
C SER A 194 65.12 4.22 37.03
N LEU A 195 64.04 5.01 37.09
CA LEU A 195 62.97 4.96 36.08
C LEU A 195 63.47 5.44 34.73
N GLN A 196 64.26 6.53 34.72
CA GLN A 196 64.90 7.04 33.51
C GLN A 196 65.91 6.04 32.93
N LEU A 197 66.75 5.41 33.75
CA LEU A 197 67.66 4.32 33.34
C LEU A 197 66.90 3.12 32.79
N LYS A 198 65.72 2.77 33.34
CA LYS A 198 64.88 1.71 32.76
C LYS A 198 64.35 2.10 31.38
N LEU A 199 63.81 3.31 31.23
CA LEU A 199 63.34 3.81 29.93
C LEU A 199 64.49 3.94 28.92
N GLU A 200 65.68 4.36 29.34
CA GLU A 200 66.88 4.40 28.50
C GLU A 200 67.40 3.00 28.17
N MET A 201 67.34 2.03 29.09
CA MET A 201 67.69 0.63 28.81
C MET A 201 66.67 -0.04 27.88
N GLU A 202 65.38 0.17 28.08
CA GLU A 202 64.29 -0.33 27.22
C GLU A 202 64.36 0.29 25.82
N ALA A 203 64.65 1.60 25.72
CA ALA A 203 64.86 2.28 24.44
C ALA A 203 66.14 1.80 23.72
N ASN A 204 67.24 1.59 24.45
CA ASN A 204 68.47 1.03 23.89
C ASN A 204 68.30 -0.44 23.46
N LEU A 205 67.53 -1.24 24.20
CA LEU A 205 67.25 -2.63 23.87
C LEU A 205 66.31 -2.73 22.67
N ARG A 206 65.22 -1.96 22.62
CA ARG A 206 64.39 -1.77 21.41
C ARG A 206 65.24 -1.35 20.22
N LYS A 207 66.18 -0.43 20.40
CA LYS A 207 67.07 0.03 19.34
C LYS A 207 67.98 -1.10 18.84
N GLN A 208 68.59 -1.87 19.73
CA GLN A 208 69.41 -3.04 19.38
C GLN A 208 68.59 -4.13 18.67
N GLU A 209 67.35 -4.38 19.09
CA GLU A 209 66.43 -5.28 18.40
C GLU A 209 66.11 -4.80 16.98
N ILE A 210 65.75 -3.51 16.81
CA ILE A 210 65.45 -2.92 15.49
C ILE A 210 66.70 -2.90 14.60
N GLU A 211 67.89 -2.60 15.13
CA GLU A 211 69.15 -2.65 14.39
C GLU A 211 69.51 -4.09 13.96
N GLY A 212 69.30 -5.07 14.85
CA GLY A 212 69.48 -6.50 14.53
C GLY A 212 68.50 -6.99 13.47
N LEU A 213 67.22 -6.60 13.56
CA LEU A 213 66.22 -6.93 12.55
C LEU A 213 66.50 -6.23 11.21
N ALA A 214 66.98 -5.00 11.21
CA ALA A 214 67.36 -4.30 9.98
C ALA A 214 68.53 -4.98 9.25
N ASP A 215 69.56 -5.41 9.97
CA ASP A 215 70.67 -6.18 9.39
C ASP A 215 70.23 -7.59 8.95
N GLU A 216 69.37 -8.28 9.71
CA GLU A 216 68.88 -9.62 9.35
C GLU A 216 67.98 -9.61 8.11
N ASN A 217 67.01 -8.69 8.03
CA ASN A 217 66.13 -8.53 6.86
C ASN A 217 66.92 -8.05 5.64
N PHE A 218 67.93 -7.19 5.82
CA PHE A 218 68.84 -6.79 4.73
C PHE A 218 69.66 -7.96 4.18
N LEU A 219 70.09 -8.91 5.03
CA LEU A 219 70.79 -10.12 4.61
C LEU A 219 69.87 -11.14 3.91
N ARG A 220 68.58 -11.20 4.26
CA ARG A 220 67.56 -11.98 3.55
C ARG A 220 67.17 -11.36 2.20
N GLY A 221 67.31 -10.05 2.06
CA GLY A 221 66.82 -9.27 0.92
C GLY A 221 65.38 -8.78 1.08
N ASP A 222 64.82 -8.83 2.29
CA ASP A 222 63.44 -8.44 2.57
C ASP A 222 63.26 -6.92 2.43
N LYS A 223 62.23 -6.52 1.66
CA LYS A 223 61.95 -5.12 1.33
C LYS A 223 61.45 -4.28 2.52
N PHE A 224 60.89 -4.92 3.54
CA PHE A 224 60.32 -4.25 4.72
C PHE A 224 60.35 -5.16 5.96
N PHE A 225 60.22 -4.60 7.16
CA PHE A 225 59.90 -5.30 8.40
C PHE A 225 59.07 -4.41 9.35
N VAL A 226 58.57 -4.97 10.45
CA VAL A 226 57.79 -4.24 11.46
C VAL A 226 58.29 -4.49 12.89
N TYR A 227 58.11 -3.50 13.76
CA TYR A 227 58.36 -3.62 15.20
C TYR A 227 57.17 -3.08 16.02
N PRO A 228 56.67 -3.81 17.04
CA PRO A 228 57.02 -5.19 17.39
C PRO A 228 56.59 -6.18 16.30
N GLN A 229 57.21 -7.36 16.25
CA GLN A 229 56.87 -8.40 15.26
C GLN A 229 55.44 -8.94 15.45
N ILE A 230 54.97 -9.03 16.70
CA ILE A 230 53.60 -9.44 17.03
C ILE A 230 52.74 -8.18 17.10
N ILE A 231 51.95 -7.94 16.05
CA ILE A 231 50.99 -6.84 15.99
C ILE A 231 49.76 -7.17 16.83
N LYS A 232 49.29 -6.22 17.64
CA LYS A 232 48.10 -6.36 18.50
C LYS A 232 47.12 -5.19 18.29
N PRO A 233 45.81 -5.38 18.49
CA PRO A 233 44.81 -4.32 18.34
C PRO A 233 44.99 -3.19 19.37
N ASP A 234 44.67 -1.95 18.99
CA ASP A 234 44.96 -0.69 19.72
C ASP A 234 46.46 -0.39 19.94
N GLY A 235 47.35 -1.20 19.39
CA GLY A 235 48.80 -0.98 19.44
C GLY A 235 49.29 0.04 18.42
N GLU A 236 50.47 0.60 18.68
CA GLU A 236 51.26 1.32 17.67
C GLU A 236 52.38 0.40 17.18
N ILE A 237 52.57 0.38 15.86
CA ILE A 237 53.64 -0.35 15.17
C ILE A 237 54.53 0.64 14.43
N GLU A 238 55.82 0.32 14.33
CA GLU A 238 56.76 1.02 13.45
C GLU A 238 57.07 0.14 12.25
N VAL A 239 56.71 0.62 11.05
CA VAL A 239 56.95 -0.08 9.78
C VAL A 239 58.22 0.48 9.14
N PHE A 240 59.18 -0.40 8.85
CA PHE A 240 60.47 -0.09 8.25
C PHE A 240 60.52 -0.61 6.81
N PHE A 241 60.92 0.22 5.85
CA PHE A 241 61.01 -0.11 4.42
C PHE A 241 62.39 0.23 3.87
N ASN A 242 62.99 -0.68 3.09
CA ASN A 242 64.29 -0.47 2.46
C ASN A 242 64.09 0.05 1.04
N ARG A 243 64.17 1.37 0.88
CA ARG A 243 63.97 2.04 -0.42
C ARG A 243 64.94 1.52 -1.48
N SER A 244 66.19 1.19 -1.11
CA SER A 244 67.22 0.70 -2.05
C SER A 244 66.97 -0.70 -2.62
N LEU A 245 66.18 -1.54 -1.93
CA LEU A 245 65.78 -2.89 -2.38
C LEU A 245 64.47 -2.89 -3.21
N SER A 246 63.97 -1.71 -3.58
CA SER A 246 62.65 -1.53 -4.19
C SER A 246 62.69 -0.78 -5.52
N ASN A 247 61.55 -0.74 -6.21
CA ASN A 247 61.32 0.12 -7.37
C ASN A 247 61.41 1.63 -7.04
N LEU A 248 61.31 2.02 -5.75
CA LEU A 248 61.38 3.41 -5.26
C LEU A 248 62.81 3.91 -4.99
N LYS A 249 63.84 3.13 -5.30
CA LYS A 249 65.27 3.42 -5.01
C LYS A 249 65.81 4.80 -5.43
N ASN A 250 65.20 5.43 -6.44
CA ASN A 250 65.58 6.75 -6.94
C ASN A 250 64.61 7.87 -6.53
N GLU A 251 63.49 7.55 -5.88
CA GLU A 251 62.41 8.50 -5.60
C GLU A 251 62.72 9.35 -4.37
N PRO A 252 62.45 10.67 -4.39
CA PRO A 252 62.78 11.57 -3.28
C PRO A 252 61.91 11.34 -2.05
N ASP A 253 60.70 10.83 -2.25
CA ASP A 253 59.67 10.61 -1.25
C ASP A 253 59.16 9.17 -1.29
N VAL A 254 58.90 8.62 -0.11
CA VAL A 254 58.24 7.33 0.07
C VAL A 254 57.07 7.51 1.02
N LEU A 255 55.89 7.08 0.59
CA LEU A 255 54.70 6.99 1.41
C LEU A 255 54.25 5.53 1.48
N ILE A 256 53.70 5.13 2.62
CA ILE A 256 52.84 3.95 2.73
C ILE A 256 51.39 4.40 2.52
N MET A 257 50.64 3.65 1.74
CA MET A 257 49.18 3.74 1.65
C MET A 257 48.64 2.36 2.01
N GLY A 258 47.70 2.31 2.95
CA GLY A 258 47.14 1.06 3.43
C GLY A 258 45.75 1.21 4.02
N SER A 259 45.19 0.09 4.45
CA SER A 259 43.88 -0.03 5.08
C SER A 259 43.80 -1.37 5.80
N PHE A 260 42.92 -1.50 6.78
CA PHE A 260 42.77 -2.72 7.57
C PHE A 260 41.69 -3.62 6.99
N ASN A 261 41.75 -4.92 7.29
CA ASN A 261 40.76 -5.93 6.95
C ASN A 261 40.40 -5.95 5.44
N ASP A 262 41.33 -6.38 4.59
CA ASP A 262 41.12 -6.60 3.15
C ASP A 262 40.74 -5.30 2.42
N TRP A 263 41.44 -4.23 2.79
CA TRP A 263 41.20 -2.82 2.45
C TRP A 263 39.88 -2.19 2.95
N ARG A 264 39.03 -2.91 3.69
CA ARG A 264 37.65 -2.48 4.03
C ARG A 264 37.53 -1.55 5.25
N TRP A 265 38.58 -1.37 6.05
CA TRP A 265 38.50 -0.62 7.32
C TRP A 265 39.59 0.46 7.45
N ARG A 266 39.16 1.72 7.56
CA ARG A 266 40.00 2.88 7.95
C ARG A 266 41.34 2.98 7.20
N SER A 267 41.27 3.38 5.94
CA SER A 267 42.46 3.65 5.13
C SER A 267 43.33 4.79 5.69
N PHE A 268 44.63 4.69 5.44
CA PHE A 268 45.64 5.64 5.87
C PHE A 268 46.69 5.86 4.77
N THR A 269 47.26 7.06 4.74
CA THR A 269 48.44 7.37 3.92
C THR A 269 49.43 8.16 4.76
N VAL A 270 50.65 7.63 4.93
CA VAL A 270 51.67 8.19 5.82
C VAL A 270 53.00 8.30 5.07
N ARG A 271 53.69 9.43 5.20
CA ARG A 271 55.04 9.63 4.66
C ARG A 271 56.07 8.99 5.57
N LEU A 272 56.98 8.19 5.01
CA LEU A 272 58.08 7.60 5.77
C LEU A 272 59.20 8.63 5.94
N ASN A 273 59.93 8.52 7.04
CA ASN A 273 61.11 9.33 7.33
C ASN A 273 62.36 8.45 7.27
N LYS A 274 63.47 8.99 6.73
CA LYS A 274 64.73 8.24 6.68
C LYS A 274 65.27 7.99 8.10
N THR A 275 65.65 6.73 8.38
CA THR A 275 66.12 6.31 9.70
C THR A 275 67.64 6.47 9.86
N HIS A 276 68.13 6.24 11.08
CA HIS A 276 69.56 6.13 11.38
C HIS A 276 70.14 4.71 11.19
N LEU A 277 69.33 3.76 10.70
CA LEU A 277 69.72 2.36 10.56
C LEU A 277 70.71 2.16 9.40
N LYS A 278 71.46 1.05 9.47
CA LYS A 278 72.49 0.68 8.48
C LYS A 278 71.86 0.22 7.16
N GLY A 279 71.60 1.16 6.27
CA GLY A 279 71.02 0.94 4.94
C GLY A 279 70.25 2.17 4.45
N ASP A 280 69.46 2.03 3.38
CA ASP A 280 68.48 3.04 2.99
C ASP A 280 67.10 2.69 3.55
N TRP A 281 67.06 2.51 4.88
CA TRP A 281 65.87 2.19 5.67
C TRP A 281 65.11 3.46 6.06
N TRP A 282 63.80 3.46 5.82
CA TRP A 282 62.87 4.54 6.13
C TRP A 282 61.75 3.98 7.02
N SER A 283 61.24 4.73 8.00
CA SER A 283 60.18 4.26 8.90
C SER A 283 59.01 5.23 9.06
N CYS A 284 57.87 4.68 9.50
CA CYS A 284 56.71 5.45 9.96
C CYS A 284 56.00 4.70 11.10
N LEU A 285 55.32 5.45 11.96
CA LEU A 285 54.44 4.91 13.00
C LEU A 285 53.01 4.81 12.47
N ILE A 286 52.35 3.68 12.73
CA ILE A 286 50.97 3.41 12.37
C ILE A 286 50.26 2.89 13.62
N ARG A 287 49.06 3.40 13.91
CA ARG A 287 48.21 2.87 14.98
C ARG A 287 47.20 1.88 14.42
N VAL A 288 47.16 0.69 14.99
CA VAL A 288 46.31 -0.42 14.58
C VAL A 288 44.96 -0.32 15.31
N PRO A 289 43.81 -0.28 14.61
CA PRO A 289 42.48 -0.23 15.24
C PRO A 289 42.18 -1.44 16.14
N LYS A 290 41.10 -1.37 16.93
CA LYS A 290 40.65 -2.51 17.76
C LYS A 290 39.99 -3.60 16.95
N GLU A 291 39.43 -3.21 15.81
CA GLU A 291 38.62 -4.04 14.94
C GLU A 291 39.46 -4.73 13.85
N ALA A 292 40.77 -4.54 13.85
CA ALA A 292 41.68 -5.09 12.84
C ALA A 292 42.12 -6.53 13.17
N TYR A 293 41.92 -7.45 12.21
CA TYR A 293 42.60 -8.75 12.15
C TYR A 293 43.73 -8.77 11.11
N LYS A 294 43.78 -7.78 10.22
CA LYS A 294 44.72 -7.71 9.09
C LYS A 294 45.00 -6.26 8.69
N MET A 295 46.20 -6.00 8.18
CA MET A 295 46.59 -4.72 7.57
C MET A 295 47.17 -4.96 6.18
N ASP A 296 46.61 -4.30 5.17
CA ASP A 296 46.99 -4.38 3.76
C ASP A 296 47.55 -3.03 3.30
N PHE A 297 48.66 -3.03 2.55
CA PHE A 297 49.34 -1.79 2.15
C PHE A 297 50.29 -1.92 0.95
N VAL A 298 50.63 -0.77 0.38
CA VAL A 298 51.64 -0.58 -0.67
C VAL A 298 52.53 0.62 -0.35
N PHE A 299 53.76 0.62 -0.87
CA PHE A 299 54.63 1.80 -0.83
C PHE A 299 54.61 2.52 -2.18
N PHE A 300 54.66 3.85 -2.20
CA PHE A 300 54.60 4.64 -3.44
C PHE A 300 55.24 6.02 -3.31
N ASN A 301 55.54 6.65 -4.46
CA ASN A 301 56.19 7.98 -4.52
C ASN A 301 55.22 9.17 -4.45
N GLY A 302 53.95 8.95 -4.08
CA GLY A 302 52.90 9.98 -4.12
C GLY A 302 52.34 10.26 -5.52
N GLN A 303 52.81 9.56 -6.57
CA GLN A 303 52.38 9.74 -7.95
C GLN A 303 52.09 8.37 -8.62
N ASN A 304 52.98 7.91 -9.50
CA ASN A 304 52.77 6.80 -10.42
C ASN A 304 53.73 5.61 -10.20
N VAL A 305 54.71 5.72 -9.29
CA VAL A 305 55.66 4.64 -8.99
C VAL A 305 55.23 3.97 -7.69
N TYR A 306 54.93 2.67 -7.77
CA TYR A 306 54.47 1.83 -6.68
C TYR A 306 55.41 0.63 -6.48
N GLU A 307 55.59 0.23 -5.22
CA GLU A 307 56.14 -1.05 -4.80
C GLU A 307 55.02 -1.83 -4.11
N ASN A 308 54.51 -2.85 -4.80
CA ASN A 308 53.45 -3.75 -4.34
C ASN A 308 53.87 -5.20 -4.60
N ASN A 309 54.94 -5.64 -3.94
CA ASN A 309 55.42 -7.03 -3.83
C ASN A 309 55.12 -7.93 -5.06
N ASP A 310 55.67 -7.54 -6.21
CA ASP A 310 55.52 -8.22 -7.51
C ASP A 310 54.06 -8.45 -7.95
N LYS A 311 53.24 -7.40 -7.76
CA LYS A 311 51.79 -7.26 -8.03
C LYS A 311 50.84 -7.82 -6.98
N ASN A 312 51.30 -8.04 -5.75
CA ASN A 312 50.46 -8.35 -4.59
C ASN A 312 50.69 -7.31 -3.50
N ASP A 313 49.65 -6.85 -2.84
CA ASP A 313 49.81 -5.89 -1.74
C ASP A 313 50.53 -6.56 -0.55
N PHE A 314 51.26 -5.76 0.23
CA PHE A 314 51.86 -6.25 1.47
C PHE A 314 50.77 -6.45 2.51
N CYS A 315 50.79 -7.59 3.20
CA CYS A 315 49.78 -8.00 4.16
C CYS A 315 50.45 -8.43 5.47
N ILE A 316 49.92 -7.99 6.62
CA ILE A 316 50.32 -8.50 7.95
C ILE A 316 49.06 -8.82 8.78
N THR A 317 49.09 -9.94 9.47
CA THR A 317 48.04 -10.38 10.42
C THR A 317 48.18 -9.72 11.79
N VAL A 318 47.06 -9.43 12.45
CA VAL A 318 46.99 -8.86 13.80
C VAL A 318 46.55 -9.95 14.78
N GLU A 319 47.40 -10.29 15.76
CA GLU A 319 47.10 -11.34 16.74
C GLU A 319 46.16 -10.83 17.85
N GLY A 320 45.09 -11.59 18.10
CA GLY A 320 44.09 -11.26 19.12
C GLY A 320 43.08 -10.18 18.69
N GLY A 321 42.98 -9.91 17.38
CA GLY A 321 41.91 -9.10 16.78
C GLY A 321 40.53 -9.78 16.82
N ILE A 322 39.53 -9.03 16.35
CA ILE A 322 38.16 -9.53 16.12
C ILE A 322 38.17 -10.45 14.89
N ASP A 323 37.49 -11.60 14.93
CA ASP A 323 37.43 -12.50 13.78
C ASP A 323 36.62 -11.93 12.59
N GLU A 324 36.82 -12.50 11.40
CA GLU A 324 36.21 -12.04 10.14
C GLU A 324 34.68 -11.95 10.21
N PHE A 325 34.00 -12.89 10.89
CA PHE A 325 32.54 -12.91 11.01
C PHE A 325 32.05 -11.84 11.99
N ALA A 326 32.74 -11.65 13.11
CA ALA A 326 32.44 -10.59 14.07
C ALA A 326 32.80 -9.19 13.52
N PHE A 327 33.74 -9.10 12.56
CA PHE A 327 34.01 -7.86 11.82
C PHE A 327 32.91 -7.54 10.78
N GLU A 328 32.33 -8.54 10.11
CA GLU A 328 31.14 -8.34 9.27
C GLU A 328 29.93 -7.87 10.09
N ASP A 329 29.67 -8.43 11.29
CA ASP A 329 28.63 -7.94 12.22
C ASP A 329 28.86 -6.44 12.57
N ILE A 330 30.12 -5.97 12.67
CA ILE A 330 30.48 -4.55 12.90
C ILE A 330 30.22 -3.68 11.67
N LEU A 331 30.63 -4.11 10.46
CA LEU A 331 30.36 -3.38 9.21
C LEU A 331 28.85 -3.23 8.95
N VAL A 332 28.06 -4.25 9.30
CA VAL A 332 26.60 -4.24 9.21
C VAL A 332 25.98 -3.19 10.14
N GLU A 333 26.45 -3.08 11.39
CA GLU A 333 25.94 -2.10 12.36
C GLU A 333 26.44 -0.65 12.08
N GLU A 334 27.67 -0.45 11.58
CA GLU A 334 28.11 0.89 11.15
C GLU A 334 27.29 1.39 9.94
N LYS A 335 27.09 0.52 8.93
CA LYS A 335 26.23 0.81 7.78
C LYS A 335 24.77 1.06 8.17
N ARG A 336 24.27 0.37 9.20
CA ARG A 336 22.96 0.67 9.79
C ARG A 336 22.93 2.07 10.40
N MET A 337 23.95 2.46 11.17
CA MET A 337 24.03 3.79 11.78
C MET A 337 24.08 4.91 10.72
N GLU A 338 24.77 4.69 9.60
CA GLU A 338 24.75 5.59 8.44
C GLU A 338 23.35 5.66 7.81
N LEU A 339 22.72 4.52 7.52
CA LEU A 339 21.36 4.47 6.95
C LEU A 339 20.31 5.10 7.87
N GLU A 340 20.42 4.89 9.18
CA GLU A 340 19.58 5.54 10.19
C GLU A 340 19.77 7.06 10.20
N LYS A 341 21.00 7.56 10.01
CA LYS A 341 21.29 8.99 9.91
C LYS A 341 20.68 9.59 8.64
N ILE A 342 20.90 8.98 7.48
CA ILE A 342 20.32 9.42 6.19
C ILE A 342 18.79 9.42 6.26
N ALA A 343 18.18 8.39 6.86
CA ALA A 343 16.73 8.31 7.04
C ALA A 343 16.20 9.43 7.97
N LYS A 344 16.92 9.79 9.04
CA LYS A 344 16.57 10.91 9.93
C LYS A 344 16.67 12.26 9.21
N GLU A 345 17.73 12.48 8.43
CA GLU A 345 17.90 13.71 7.63
C GLU A 345 16.85 13.84 6.53
N GLN A 346 16.48 12.75 5.85
CA GLN A 346 15.40 12.77 4.86
C GLN A 346 14.02 12.98 5.49
N ALA A 347 13.72 12.33 6.63
CA ALA A 347 12.46 12.53 7.36
C ALA A 347 12.32 13.96 7.92
N GLU A 348 13.44 14.60 8.29
CA GLU A 348 13.46 16.03 8.66
C GLU A 348 13.04 16.91 7.48
N LYS A 349 13.62 16.67 6.29
CA LYS A 349 13.31 17.40 5.07
C LYS A 349 11.86 17.18 4.59
N GLU A 350 11.38 15.94 4.62
CA GLU A 350 9.99 15.62 4.24
C GLU A 350 8.97 16.29 5.17
N ARG A 351 9.25 16.37 6.48
CA ARG A 351 8.42 17.14 7.43
C ARG A 351 8.39 18.64 7.12
N GLN A 352 9.53 19.24 6.78
CA GLN A 352 9.60 20.67 6.42
C GLN A 352 8.86 20.97 5.11
N GLU A 353 8.94 20.08 4.11
CA GLU A 353 8.17 20.21 2.86
C GLU A 353 6.65 20.02 3.07
N GLU A 354 6.25 19.10 3.96
CA GLU A 354 4.84 18.91 4.33
C GLU A 354 4.29 20.09 5.14
N GLU A 355 5.07 20.65 6.07
CA GLU A 355 4.67 21.83 6.85
C GLU A 355 4.46 23.06 5.95
N GLN A 356 5.38 23.34 5.02
CA GLN A 356 5.20 24.42 4.05
C GLN A 356 3.95 24.20 3.17
N ARG A 357 3.69 22.95 2.74
CA ARG A 357 2.47 22.62 2.00
C ARG A 357 1.21 22.82 2.85
N ARG A 358 1.24 22.43 4.13
CA ARG A 358 0.12 22.60 5.07
C ARG A 358 -0.22 24.08 5.28
N ILE A 359 0.80 24.92 5.50
CA ILE A 359 0.63 26.39 5.61
C ILE A 359 0.03 26.97 4.33
N GLY A 360 0.50 26.54 3.15
CA GLY A 360 -0.05 26.97 1.86
C GLY A 360 -1.52 26.60 1.65
N ILE A 361 -1.90 25.36 2.01
CA ILE A 361 -3.29 24.87 1.95
C ILE A 361 -4.17 25.62 2.95
N GLU A 362 -3.72 25.80 4.20
CA GLU A 362 -4.50 26.46 5.25
C GLU A 362 -4.76 27.93 4.92
N LYS A 363 -3.77 28.63 4.35
CA LYS A 363 -3.94 29.99 3.81
C LYS A 363 -4.97 30.04 2.67
N ALA A 364 -4.83 29.19 1.65
CA ALA A 364 -5.74 29.19 0.50
C ALA A 364 -7.19 28.86 0.90
N ALA A 365 -7.37 27.93 1.85
CA ALA A 365 -8.67 27.62 2.42
C ALA A 365 -9.24 28.79 3.23
N SER A 366 -8.42 29.48 4.05
CA SER A 366 -8.84 30.69 4.78
C SER A 366 -9.22 31.85 3.86
N GLU A 367 -8.60 31.97 2.68
CA GLU A 367 -8.97 32.96 1.67
C GLU A 367 -10.31 32.60 1.00
N ALA A 368 -10.53 31.31 0.69
CA ALA A 368 -11.80 30.81 0.15
C ALA A 368 -12.96 30.91 1.16
N GLU A 369 -12.74 30.65 2.44
CA GLU A 369 -13.70 30.82 3.53
C GLU A 369 -14.15 32.28 3.66
N ARG A 370 -13.22 33.23 3.55
CA ARG A 370 -13.54 34.67 3.56
C ARG A 370 -14.32 35.10 2.32
N ALA A 371 -14.00 34.58 1.15
CA ALA A 371 -14.80 34.79 -0.06
C ALA A 371 -16.22 34.22 0.09
N GLN A 372 -16.37 33.02 0.66
CA GLN A 372 -17.66 32.40 0.91
C GLN A 372 -18.50 33.18 1.94
N ALA A 373 -17.87 33.73 2.98
CA ALA A 373 -18.53 34.61 3.95
C ALA A 373 -19.10 35.87 3.27
N ARG A 374 -18.34 36.51 2.39
CA ARG A 374 -18.78 37.70 1.62
C ARG A 374 -19.95 37.44 0.69
N ILE A 375 -19.96 36.28 0.03
CA ILE A 375 -21.09 35.87 -0.83
C ILE A 375 -22.38 35.68 -0.02
N GLU A 376 -22.29 35.09 1.17
CA GLU A 376 -23.44 34.94 2.08
C GLU A 376 -23.86 36.28 2.71
N ILE A 377 -22.92 37.20 2.99
CA ILE A 377 -23.20 38.58 3.44
C ILE A 377 -24.00 39.35 2.40
N GLU A 378 -23.55 39.40 1.15
CA GLU A 378 -24.26 40.18 0.11
C GLU A 378 -25.66 39.61 -0.14
N ARG A 379 -25.80 38.28 -0.19
CA ARG A 379 -27.10 37.60 -0.28
C ARG A 379 -28.04 37.96 0.88
N ARG A 380 -27.53 37.99 2.12
CA ARG A 380 -28.31 38.42 3.29
C ARG A 380 -28.68 39.90 3.21
N ARG A 381 -27.78 40.75 2.71
CA ARG A 381 -28.01 42.18 2.51
C ARG A 381 -29.12 42.43 1.49
N GLU A 382 -29.14 41.72 0.36
CA GLU A 382 -30.23 41.76 -0.62
C GLU A 382 -31.59 41.37 0.01
N ILE A 383 -31.63 40.25 0.74
CA ILE A 383 -32.85 39.77 1.41
C ILE A 383 -33.34 40.81 2.42
N LEU A 384 -32.46 41.31 3.28
CA LEU A 384 -32.81 42.24 4.36
C LEU A 384 -33.24 43.60 3.79
N GLN A 385 -32.63 44.08 2.69
CA GLN A 385 -33.13 45.24 1.94
C GLN A 385 -34.52 45.02 1.32
N GLN A 386 -34.85 43.81 0.87
CA GLN A 386 -36.20 43.49 0.39
C GLN A 386 -37.22 43.46 1.54
N LEU A 387 -36.85 42.97 2.73
CA LEU A 387 -37.71 43.00 3.91
C LEU A 387 -37.93 44.41 4.45
N MET A 388 -36.90 45.25 4.51
CA MET A 388 -37.05 46.66 4.90
C MET A 388 -37.97 47.46 3.97
N LYS A 389 -38.18 47.02 2.71
CA LYS A 389 -39.17 47.59 1.78
C LYS A 389 -40.60 47.10 2.02
N LYS A 390 -40.79 45.99 2.75
CA LYS A 390 -42.10 45.42 3.12
C LYS A 390 -42.53 45.75 4.55
N ALA A 391 -41.57 45.99 5.43
CA ALA A 391 -41.81 46.31 6.83
C ALA A 391 -42.55 47.65 6.97
N ALA A 392 -43.70 47.60 7.63
CA ALA A 392 -44.49 48.79 7.97
C ALA A 392 -44.19 49.20 9.43
N GLN A 393 -44.45 50.45 9.80
CA GLN A 393 -44.42 50.87 11.21
C GLN A 393 -45.69 50.47 11.98
N SER A 394 -46.81 50.31 11.27
CA SER A 394 -48.08 49.76 11.76
C SER A 394 -48.98 49.46 10.55
N PHE A 395 -49.89 48.49 10.67
CA PHE A 395 -51.02 48.35 9.76
C PHE A 395 -52.30 48.76 10.49
N ASP A 396 -52.98 49.78 9.98
CA ASP A 396 -54.19 50.33 10.60
C ASP A 396 -55.22 49.23 10.90
N ASN A 397 -55.71 49.23 12.14
CA ASN A 397 -56.62 48.24 12.72
C ASN A 397 -56.12 46.78 12.83
N ILE A 398 -54.87 46.44 12.47
CA ILE A 398 -54.33 45.06 12.62
C ILE A 398 -53.28 44.96 13.73
N TRP A 399 -52.21 45.76 13.67
CA TRP A 399 -51.11 45.71 14.65
C TRP A 399 -50.31 47.01 14.72
N PHE A 400 -49.71 47.29 15.88
CA PHE A 400 -48.78 48.40 16.08
C PHE A 400 -47.76 48.11 17.21
N ILE A 401 -46.68 48.89 17.27
CA ILE A 401 -45.67 48.85 18.34
C ILE A 401 -45.74 50.15 19.16
N GLU A 402 -45.56 50.04 20.48
CA GLU A 402 -45.54 51.16 21.42
C GLU A 402 -44.36 51.00 22.41
N PRO A 403 -43.46 51.99 22.56
CA PRO A 403 -43.39 53.27 21.84
C PRO A 403 -43.14 53.10 20.34
N LYS A 404 -43.43 54.14 19.53
CA LYS A 404 -43.22 54.12 18.06
C LYS A 404 -41.75 54.28 17.65
N GLU A 405 -40.94 54.88 18.52
CA GLU A 405 -39.49 54.97 18.40
C GLU A 405 -38.88 54.07 19.47
N PHE A 406 -37.98 53.19 19.06
CA PHE A 406 -37.33 52.17 19.89
C PHE A 406 -35.99 51.76 19.27
N LYS A 407 -35.18 50.98 19.99
CA LYS A 407 -33.88 50.46 19.54
C LYS A 407 -33.69 48.98 19.92
N GLY A 408 -32.55 48.42 19.53
CA GLY A 408 -32.04 47.16 20.08
C GLY A 408 -31.93 47.21 21.62
N ALA A 409 -32.05 46.04 22.26
CA ALA A 409 -32.09 45.83 23.71
C ALA A 409 -33.24 46.50 24.50
N GLU A 410 -34.04 47.38 23.88
CA GLU A 410 -35.18 48.01 24.52
C GLU A 410 -36.41 47.07 24.60
N LYS A 411 -37.29 47.33 25.57
CA LYS A 411 -38.59 46.67 25.69
C LYS A 411 -39.67 47.47 24.98
N VAL A 412 -40.41 46.81 24.09
CA VAL A 412 -41.59 47.37 23.41
C VAL A 412 -42.84 46.56 23.73
N ARG A 413 -44.01 47.17 23.59
CA ARG A 413 -45.30 46.48 23.57
C ARG A 413 -45.76 46.33 22.14
N LEU A 414 -45.90 45.08 21.70
CA LEU A 414 -46.39 44.76 20.36
C LEU A 414 -47.86 44.38 20.46
N TYR A 415 -48.72 45.23 19.90
CA TYR A 415 -50.18 45.13 19.95
C TYR A 415 -50.73 44.46 18.69
N TYR A 416 -51.76 43.65 18.88
CA TYR A 416 -52.47 42.89 17.86
C TYR A 416 -53.97 42.98 18.08
N ASN A 417 -54.72 43.26 17.03
CA ASN A 417 -56.17 43.26 17.07
C ASN A 417 -56.69 41.86 16.72
N LYS A 418 -57.28 41.18 17.71
CA LYS A 418 -57.83 39.84 17.51
C LYS A 418 -59.01 39.85 16.53
N SER A 419 -59.81 40.92 16.51
CA SER A 419 -61.06 40.99 15.74
C SER A 419 -60.86 41.06 14.22
N SER A 420 -59.65 41.37 13.75
CA SER A 420 -59.29 41.55 12.33
C SER A 420 -58.51 40.38 11.73
N SER A 421 -58.59 39.18 12.33
CA SER A 421 -57.63 38.08 12.07
C SER A 421 -58.27 36.70 11.92
N HIS A 422 -57.45 35.72 11.51
CA HIS A 422 -57.80 34.30 11.54
C HIS A 422 -57.82 33.68 12.96
N LEU A 423 -57.48 34.46 14.00
CA LEU A 423 -57.38 34.00 15.40
C LEU A 423 -58.53 34.45 16.30
N THR A 424 -59.63 34.95 15.73
CA THR A 424 -60.86 35.37 16.46
C THR A 424 -61.36 34.35 17.48
N HIS A 425 -61.35 33.07 17.13
CA HIS A 425 -61.83 31.96 17.98
C HIS A 425 -60.74 31.32 18.87
N ALA A 426 -59.51 31.85 18.91
CA ALA A 426 -58.44 31.32 19.75
C ALA A 426 -58.68 31.64 21.24
N ASN A 427 -58.56 30.66 22.13
CA ASN A 427 -58.67 30.87 23.58
C ASN A 427 -57.39 31.49 24.18
N GLU A 428 -56.24 31.26 23.55
CA GLU A 428 -54.97 31.92 23.87
C GLU A 428 -54.39 32.58 22.62
N LEU A 429 -53.61 33.63 22.81
CA LEU A 429 -52.83 34.30 21.78
C LEU A 429 -51.37 34.34 22.20
N TRP A 430 -50.48 34.02 21.27
CA TRP A 430 -49.04 34.05 21.44
C TRP A 430 -48.39 34.77 20.26
N ILE A 431 -47.29 35.48 20.49
CA ILE A 431 -46.39 35.99 19.45
C ILE A 431 -45.21 35.04 19.37
N HIS A 432 -44.95 34.51 18.18
CA HIS A 432 -43.74 33.75 17.86
C HIS A 432 -42.93 34.65 16.93
N GLY A 433 -41.72 35.02 17.32
CA GLY A 433 -40.91 36.00 16.61
C GLY A 433 -39.42 35.67 16.53
N GLY A 434 -38.79 36.22 15.51
CA GLY A 434 -37.36 36.20 15.25
C GLY A 434 -36.88 37.60 14.87
N HIS A 435 -35.73 37.67 14.22
CA HIS A 435 -35.20 38.90 13.67
C HIS A 435 -34.28 38.62 12.48
N ASN A 436 -34.07 39.66 11.65
CA ASN A 436 -33.18 39.66 10.49
C ASN A 436 -33.47 38.51 9.50
N ASN A 437 -34.73 38.30 9.12
CA ASN A 437 -35.23 37.14 8.35
C ASN A 437 -35.14 35.82 9.14
N TRP A 438 -35.55 35.82 10.41
CA TRP A 438 -35.49 34.65 11.30
C TRP A 438 -34.09 33.98 11.38
N ASN A 439 -33.00 34.74 11.25
CA ASN A 439 -31.64 34.20 11.05
C ASN A 439 -31.16 33.29 12.20
N ASP A 440 -31.41 33.70 13.45
CA ASP A 440 -31.13 32.90 14.65
C ASP A 440 -32.37 32.08 15.11
N GLY A 441 -33.39 31.97 14.24
CA GLY A 441 -34.63 31.22 14.47
C GLY A 441 -35.66 31.96 15.34
N LEU A 442 -36.41 31.18 16.13
CA LEU A 442 -37.42 31.68 17.07
C LEU A 442 -36.74 32.20 18.34
N THR A 443 -36.58 33.52 18.45
CA THR A 443 -35.95 34.20 19.61
C THR A 443 -36.95 34.81 20.58
N ILE A 444 -38.22 34.98 20.16
CA ILE A 444 -39.32 35.59 20.93
C ILE A 444 -40.49 34.62 20.94
N ALA A 445 -41.03 34.30 22.12
CA ALA A 445 -42.13 33.34 22.27
C ALA A 445 -43.00 33.72 23.47
N GLU A 446 -43.78 34.79 23.33
CA GLU A 446 -44.50 35.41 24.45
C GLU A 446 -46.02 35.26 24.32
N LYS A 447 -46.71 35.19 25.46
CA LYS A 447 -48.17 35.13 25.53
C LYS A 447 -48.76 36.54 25.54
N LEU A 448 -49.73 36.81 24.67
CA LEU A 448 -50.42 38.10 24.67
C LEU A 448 -51.45 38.15 25.81
N VAL A 449 -51.53 39.32 26.43
CA VAL A 449 -52.57 39.69 27.40
C VAL A 449 -53.51 40.73 26.79
N LYS A 450 -54.79 40.72 27.19
CA LYS A 450 -55.79 41.67 26.67
C LYS A 450 -55.51 43.09 27.16
N SER A 451 -55.73 44.08 26.31
CA SER A 451 -55.61 45.50 26.62
C SER A 451 -56.94 46.10 27.07
N GLU A 452 -56.86 47.15 27.89
CA GLU A 452 -58.00 47.96 28.34
C GLU A 452 -58.21 49.22 27.46
N LYS A 453 -57.43 49.40 26.39
CA LYS A 453 -57.59 50.53 25.44
C LYS A 453 -58.96 50.47 24.76
N GLU A 454 -59.74 51.54 24.87
CA GLU A 454 -61.01 51.69 24.14
C GLU A 454 -60.78 51.69 22.62
N GLY A 455 -61.65 51.02 21.87
CA GLY A 455 -61.62 51.02 20.39
C GLY A 455 -61.14 49.74 19.68
N GLY A 456 -61.11 48.57 20.33
CA GLY A 456 -60.93 47.27 19.64
C GLY A 456 -60.69 46.09 20.58
N ASP A 457 -60.68 44.85 20.05
CA ASP A 457 -60.23 43.67 20.81
C ASP A 457 -58.71 43.55 20.72
N TRP A 458 -58.03 44.52 21.33
CA TRP A 458 -56.57 44.64 21.34
C TRP A 458 -55.94 43.75 22.40
N TRP A 459 -54.90 43.03 22.02
CA TRP A 459 -54.06 42.20 22.86
C TRP A 459 -52.60 42.59 22.65
N TYR A 460 -51.72 42.44 23.65
CA TYR A 460 -50.31 42.81 23.53
C TYR A 460 -49.38 41.86 24.28
N ALA A 461 -48.13 41.80 23.84
CA ALA A 461 -47.02 41.18 24.57
C ALA A 461 -45.92 42.22 24.81
N GLU A 462 -45.17 42.10 25.92
CA GLU A 462 -43.91 42.83 26.12
C GLU A 462 -42.76 42.03 25.52
N VAL A 463 -42.08 42.63 24.54
CA VAL A 463 -41.01 42.00 23.76
C VAL A 463 -39.72 42.79 23.98
N VAL A 464 -38.64 42.10 24.34
CA VAL A 464 -37.28 42.66 24.29
C VAL A 464 -36.79 42.54 22.85
N ILE A 465 -36.39 43.65 22.23
CA ILE A 465 -35.84 43.63 20.88
C ILE A 465 -34.37 43.18 20.94
N PRO A 466 -33.93 42.20 20.12
CA PRO A 466 -32.52 41.81 20.07
C PRO A 466 -31.61 42.99 19.69
N ASP A 467 -30.45 43.10 20.35
CA ASP A 467 -29.58 44.29 20.24
C ASP A 467 -29.04 44.53 18.80
N GLY A 468 -28.83 43.44 18.05
CA GLY A 468 -28.45 43.43 16.64
C GLY A 468 -29.61 43.28 15.65
N ALA A 469 -30.87 43.52 16.05
CA ALA A 469 -31.99 43.50 15.11
C ALA A 469 -32.00 44.75 14.21
N LEU A 470 -32.13 44.53 12.90
CA LEU A 470 -32.42 45.56 11.88
C LEU A 470 -33.88 45.45 11.39
N VAL A 471 -34.41 44.22 11.36
CA VAL A 471 -35.82 43.91 11.14
C VAL A 471 -36.26 42.93 12.22
N LEU A 472 -37.41 43.20 12.84
CA LEU A 472 -38.12 42.26 13.71
C LEU A 472 -39.10 41.47 12.85
N ASP A 473 -39.13 40.14 12.97
CA ASP A 473 -40.00 39.24 12.20
C ASP A 473 -40.92 38.49 13.16
N TRP A 474 -42.23 38.36 12.88
CA TRP A 474 -43.12 37.54 13.73
C TRP A 474 -44.39 37.04 13.05
N VAL A 475 -45.01 36.06 13.71
CA VAL A 475 -46.36 35.55 13.46
C VAL A 475 -47.13 35.49 14.77
N PHE A 476 -48.46 35.56 14.70
CA PHE A 476 -49.33 35.30 15.84
C PHE A 476 -49.85 33.87 15.81
N ALA A 477 -50.05 33.26 16.96
CA ALA A 477 -50.38 31.84 17.10
C ALA A 477 -51.44 31.60 18.18
N ASN A 478 -52.20 30.51 18.06
CA ASN A 478 -53.23 30.11 19.03
C ASN A 478 -52.68 29.36 20.28
N GLY A 479 -51.36 29.39 20.52
CA GLY A 479 -50.71 28.66 21.61
C GLY A 479 -49.18 28.81 21.61
N PRO A 480 -48.48 28.20 22.60
CA PRO A 480 -47.03 28.24 22.67
C PRO A 480 -46.36 27.43 21.54
N PRO A 481 -45.05 27.63 21.31
CA PRO A 481 -44.28 26.87 20.31
C PRO A 481 -44.43 25.36 20.50
N LYS A 482 -44.49 24.62 19.37
CA LYS A 482 -44.77 23.17 19.29
C LYS A 482 -46.19 22.74 19.72
N ALA A 483 -47.02 23.61 20.29
CA ALA A 483 -48.42 23.33 20.63
C ALA A 483 -49.44 24.08 19.75
N ALA A 484 -49.05 25.22 19.17
CA ALA A 484 -49.92 25.98 18.27
C ALA A 484 -50.25 25.24 16.96
N THR A 485 -51.52 25.33 16.57
CA THR A 485 -52.13 24.67 15.39
C THR A 485 -52.71 25.66 14.38
N ILE A 486 -52.92 26.92 14.76
CA ILE A 486 -53.42 28.00 13.89
C ILE A 486 -52.50 29.19 14.07
N TYR A 487 -52.09 29.80 12.95
CA TYR A 487 -51.20 30.95 12.90
C TYR A 487 -51.82 32.03 12.01
N ASP A 488 -51.65 33.29 12.39
CA ASP A 488 -51.75 34.42 11.46
C ASP A 488 -50.34 34.86 11.10
N ASN A 489 -50.02 34.75 9.81
CA ASN A 489 -48.73 35.09 9.24
C ASN A 489 -48.86 36.05 8.05
N ASN A 490 -49.81 36.99 8.12
CA ASN A 490 -49.94 38.09 7.15
C ASN A 490 -50.01 37.58 5.69
N ASN A 491 -50.90 36.62 5.42
CA ASN A 491 -51.02 35.96 4.12
C ASN A 491 -49.71 35.32 3.60
N ARG A 492 -48.96 34.64 4.48
CA ARG A 492 -47.63 34.04 4.21
C ARG A 492 -46.52 35.05 3.87
N GLN A 493 -46.64 36.28 4.34
CA GLN A 493 -45.56 37.27 4.26
C GLN A 493 -44.86 37.50 5.59
N ASP A 494 -45.39 36.94 6.69
CA ASP A 494 -45.06 37.29 8.08
C ASP A 494 -45.28 38.78 8.38
N PHE A 495 -45.20 39.16 9.66
CA PHE A 495 -45.23 40.56 10.08
C PHE A 495 -43.79 41.05 10.28
N HIS A 496 -43.47 42.24 9.78
CA HIS A 496 -42.15 42.84 9.86
C HIS A 496 -42.22 44.29 10.33
N ALA A 497 -41.28 44.68 11.21
CA ALA A 497 -41.03 46.05 11.61
C ALA A 497 -39.55 46.39 11.46
N ILE A 498 -39.23 47.60 10.99
CA ILE A 498 -37.85 48.11 10.95
C ILE A 498 -37.44 48.48 12.37
N VAL A 499 -36.25 48.05 12.78
CA VAL A 499 -35.61 48.49 14.03
C VAL A 499 -34.66 49.65 13.71
N PRO A 500 -34.84 50.84 14.30
CA PRO A 500 -33.90 51.95 14.17
C PRO A 500 -32.47 51.55 14.58
N LYS A 501 -31.52 51.77 13.67
CA LYS A 501 -30.13 51.28 13.79
C LYS A 501 -29.44 51.77 15.07
N SER A 502 -29.03 50.82 15.91
CA SER A 502 -28.16 51.01 17.08
C SER A 502 -26.68 51.21 16.69
N ILE A 503 -26.25 50.60 15.58
CA ILE A 503 -24.85 50.49 15.12
C ILE A 503 -24.75 50.93 13.64
N PRO A 504 -23.62 51.52 13.18
CA PRO A 504 -23.40 51.78 11.75
C PRO A 504 -23.49 50.52 10.88
N GLU A 505 -24.05 50.65 9.67
CA GLU A 505 -24.32 49.50 8.77
C GLU A 505 -23.05 48.74 8.37
N GLU A 506 -21.96 49.46 8.08
CA GLU A 506 -20.68 48.86 7.69
C GLU A 506 -20.06 48.04 8.82
N GLN A 507 -20.24 48.48 10.07
CA GLN A 507 -19.77 47.76 11.25
C GLN A 507 -20.58 46.48 11.48
N PHE A 508 -21.91 46.55 11.40
CA PHE A 508 -22.78 45.37 11.52
C PHE A 508 -22.44 44.28 10.50
N TRP A 509 -22.23 44.65 9.22
CA TRP A 509 -21.86 43.66 8.20
C TRP A 509 -20.43 43.14 8.36
N ALA A 510 -19.49 43.93 8.90
CA ALA A 510 -18.15 43.43 9.23
C ALA A 510 -18.16 42.44 10.40
N GLU A 511 -18.97 42.69 11.43
CA GLU A 511 -19.18 41.77 12.56
C GLU A 511 -19.87 40.47 12.12
N GLU A 512 -20.83 40.53 11.20
CA GLU A 512 -21.47 39.34 10.63
C GLU A 512 -20.56 38.59 9.63
N GLU A 513 -19.72 39.28 8.83
CA GLU A 513 -18.68 38.62 7.99
C GLU A 513 -17.75 37.81 8.91
N HIS A 514 -17.39 38.38 10.07
CA HIS A 514 -16.57 37.70 11.07
C HIS A 514 -17.29 36.50 11.73
N ARG A 515 -18.57 36.63 12.14
CA ARG A 515 -19.36 35.49 12.67
C ARG A 515 -19.45 34.34 11.67
N ILE A 516 -19.73 34.64 10.40
CA ILE A 516 -19.84 33.62 9.33
C ILE A 516 -18.48 32.98 9.06
N PHE A 517 -17.41 33.77 8.98
CA PHE A 517 -16.05 33.29 8.79
C PHE A 517 -15.57 32.38 9.94
N GLU A 518 -15.76 32.79 11.20
CA GLU A 518 -15.48 31.95 12.36
C GLU A 518 -16.24 30.62 12.32
N LYS A 519 -17.53 30.65 11.95
CA LYS A 519 -18.36 29.45 11.85
C LYS A 519 -17.83 28.50 10.78
N LEU A 520 -17.47 29.00 9.61
CA LEU A 520 -16.87 28.21 8.53
C LEU A 520 -15.53 27.58 8.98
N GLN A 521 -14.69 28.32 9.70
CA GLN A 521 -13.45 27.78 10.28
C GLN A 521 -13.69 26.70 11.33
N LYS A 522 -14.65 26.90 12.24
CA LYS A 522 -15.02 25.93 13.29
C LYS A 522 -15.58 24.65 12.65
N GLU A 523 -16.46 24.77 11.64
CA GLU A 523 -16.96 23.63 10.88
C GLU A 523 -15.86 22.92 10.08
N ARG A 524 -14.90 23.64 9.48
CA ARG A 524 -13.78 23.02 8.78
C ARG A 524 -12.87 22.24 9.72
N LYS A 525 -12.47 22.81 10.86
CA LYS A 525 -11.61 22.13 11.85
C LYS A 525 -12.25 20.81 12.32
N LEU A 526 -13.53 20.83 12.68
CA LEU A 526 -14.27 19.61 13.05
C LEU A 526 -14.32 18.58 11.91
N ARG A 527 -14.42 19.00 10.64
CA ARG A 527 -14.35 18.09 9.48
C ARG A 527 -12.95 17.53 9.27
N GLU A 528 -11.91 18.35 9.41
CA GLU A 528 -10.50 17.93 9.29
C GLU A 528 -10.09 16.97 10.40
N GLU A 529 -10.46 17.25 11.65
CA GLU A 529 -10.29 16.36 12.81
C GLU A 529 -11.01 15.02 12.60
N ALA A 530 -12.27 15.04 12.14
CA ALA A 530 -13.01 13.82 11.84
C ALA A 530 -12.42 13.01 10.68
N ILE A 531 -11.86 13.68 9.64
CA ILE A 531 -11.14 13.02 8.54
C ILE A 531 -9.82 12.40 9.05
N TYR A 532 -9.09 13.12 9.90
CA TYR A 532 -7.82 12.64 10.48
C TYR A 532 -8.03 11.42 11.37
N ALA A 533 -8.94 11.49 12.34
CA ALA A 533 -9.27 10.36 13.22
C ALA A 533 -9.82 9.15 12.44
N LYS A 534 -10.56 9.39 11.34
CA LYS A 534 -11.01 8.32 10.43
C LYS A 534 -9.85 7.70 9.65
N ALA A 535 -8.89 8.50 9.20
CA ALA A 535 -7.69 8.01 8.52
C ALA A 535 -6.79 7.19 9.48
N GLU A 536 -6.57 7.67 10.69
CA GLU A 536 -5.80 6.99 11.75
C GLU A 536 -6.43 5.65 12.14
N LYS A 537 -7.74 5.60 12.45
CA LYS A 537 -8.42 4.32 12.72
C LYS A 537 -8.36 3.38 11.51
N THR A 538 -8.32 3.91 10.28
CA THR A 538 -8.15 3.12 9.06
C THR A 538 -6.73 2.55 8.91
N THR A 539 -5.67 3.31 9.22
CA THR A 539 -4.28 2.81 9.15
C THR A 539 -4.01 1.77 10.25
N GLN A 540 -4.50 2.00 11.47
CA GLN A 540 -4.44 1.02 12.56
C GLN A 540 -5.10 -0.31 12.16
N MET A 541 -6.37 -0.28 11.72
CA MET A 541 -7.09 -1.51 11.32
C MET A 541 -6.40 -2.26 10.17
N LYS A 542 -5.72 -1.56 9.25
CA LYS A 542 -4.92 -2.18 8.19
C LYS A 542 -3.64 -2.83 8.73
N GLY A 543 -2.95 -2.20 9.69
CA GLY A 543 -1.80 -2.78 10.38
C GLY A 543 -2.14 -4.08 11.10
N GLU A 544 -3.16 -4.02 11.98
CA GLU A 544 -3.66 -5.19 12.72
C GLU A 544 -4.12 -6.31 11.78
N MET A 545 -4.78 -5.98 10.67
CA MET A 545 -5.21 -6.98 9.68
C MET A 545 -4.03 -7.61 8.93
N LYS A 546 -2.96 -6.84 8.64
CA LYS A 546 -1.73 -7.35 8.02
C LYS A 546 -1.01 -8.33 8.96
N GLU A 547 -0.82 -7.96 10.23
CA GLU A 547 -0.23 -8.84 11.25
C GLU A 547 -1.06 -10.11 11.43
N ARG A 548 -2.37 -9.97 11.67
CA ARG A 548 -3.28 -11.10 11.86
C ARG A 548 -3.34 -12.04 10.66
N THR A 549 -3.14 -11.52 9.44
CA THR A 549 -3.07 -12.32 8.21
C THR A 549 -1.75 -13.09 8.13
N LEU A 550 -0.61 -12.45 8.42
CA LEU A 550 0.70 -13.12 8.51
C LEU A 550 0.69 -14.22 9.58
N LYS A 551 0.23 -13.90 10.79
CA LYS A 551 0.11 -14.85 11.90
C LYS A 551 -0.77 -16.05 11.53
N ARG A 552 -1.88 -15.82 10.81
CA ARG A 552 -2.75 -16.89 10.28
C ARG A 552 -2.10 -17.71 9.17
N PHE A 553 -1.29 -17.10 8.31
CA PHE A 553 -0.51 -17.80 7.28
C PHE A 553 0.52 -18.73 7.92
N LEU A 554 1.33 -18.25 8.87
CA LEU A 554 2.32 -19.06 9.59
C LEU A 554 1.64 -20.20 10.36
N LEU A 555 0.54 -19.92 11.08
CA LEU A 555 -0.25 -20.96 11.75
C LEU A 555 -0.90 -21.97 10.80
N SER A 556 -1.15 -21.62 9.53
CA SER A 556 -1.69 -22.57 8.55
C SER A 556 -0.68 -23.62 8.10
N GLN A 557 0.62 -23.32 8.21
CA GLN A 557 1.70 -24.25 7.89
C GLN A 557 2.04 -25.20 9.06
N LYS A 558 1.56 -24.91 10.28
CA LYS A 558 1.93 -25.59 11.54
C LYS A 558 1.80 -27.13 11.55
N ASN A 559 0.96 -27.71 10.68
CA ASN A 559 0.86 -29.16 10.53
C ASN A 559 2.10 -29.81 9.88
N VAL A 560 2.93 -29.02 9.18
CA VAL A 560 4.16 -29.43 8.50
C VAL A 560 5.38 -28.72 9.10
N VAL A 561 5.32 -27.39 9.26
CA VAL A 561 6.41 -26.62 9.87
C VAL A 561 5.89 -25.38 10.62
N TYR A 562 6.57 -25.01 11.71
CA TYR A 562 6.40 -23.72 12.39
C TYR A 562 7.69 -23.32 13.13
N THR A 563 7.73 -22.09 13.63
CA THR A 563 8.86 -21.55 14.40
C THR A 563 8.46 -21.10 15.81
N GLU A 564 9.46 -21.06 16.69
CA GLU A 564 9.39 -20.47 18.03
C GLU A 564 10.63 -19.56 18.23
N PRO A 565 10.47 -18.23 18.37
CA PRO A 565 9.22 -17.48 18.23
C PRO A 565 8.58 -17.62 16.83
N LEU A 566 7.26 -17.42 16.77
CA LEU A 566 6.50 -17.51 15.51
C LEU A 566 6.88 -16.40 14.54
N ASP A 567 6.99 -15.19 15.06
CA ASP A 567 7.44 -14.00 14.35
C ASP A 567 8.97 -13.90 14.55
N ILE A 568 9.75 -14.04 13.46
CA ILE A 568 11.22 -14.17 13.51
C ILE A 568 11.86 -12.78 13.50
N HIS A 569 12.82 -12.52 14.41
CA HIS A 569 13.55 -11.25 14.47
C HIS A 569 15.01 -11.39 14.05
N ALA A 570 15.55 -10.37 13.37
CA ALA A 570 16.97 -10.27 13.06
C ALA A 570 17.82 -10.25 14.35
N GLY A 571 19.00 -10.88 14.33
CA GLY A 571 19.86 -11.07 15.50
C GLY A 571 19.36 -12.10 16.54
N SER A 572 18.12 -12.59 16.44
CA SER A 572 17.53 -13.49 17.44
C SER A 572 17.84 -14.97 17.19
N MET A 573 17.61 -15.81 18.22
CA MET A 573 17.63 -17.28 18.08
C MET A 573 16.23 -17.79 17.77
N VAL A 574 16.07 -18.55 16.69
CA VAL A 574 14.80 -19.18 16.29
C VAL A 574 14.93 -20.70 16.30
N THR A 575 13.92 -21.38 16.85
CA THR A 575 13.77 -22.84 16.78
C THR A 575 12.74 -23.20 15.73
N ILE A 576 13.10 -24.06 14.79
CA ILE A 576 12.26 -24.54 13.68
C ILE A 576 11.75 -25.92 14.06
N PHE A 577 10.44 -26.12 14.06
CA PHE A 577 9.76 -27.38 14.32
C PHE A 577 9.19 -27.94 13.02
N TYR A 578 9.54 -29.18 12.66
CA TYR A 578 9.15 -29.83 11.41
C TYR A 578 8.53 -31.20 11.65
N ASN A 579 7.48 -31.54 10.91
CA ASN A 579 6.75 -32.82 11.02
C ASN A 579 6.98 -33.69 9.77
N PRO A 580 8.00 -34.57 9.75
CA PRO A 580 8.29 -35.38 8.57
C PRO A 580 7.14 -36.31 8.16
N ALA A 581 6.28 -36.73 9.10
CA ALA A 581 5.19 -37.67 8.81
C ALA A 581 4.15 -37.12 7.81
N ASN A 582 4.05 -35.79 7.68
CA ASN A 582 3.14 -35.13 6.74
C ASN A 582 3.79 -34.76 5.39
N THR A 583 4.97 -35.31 5.08
CA THR A 583 5.82 -34.89 3.95
C THR A 583 6.42 -36.07 3.16
N VAL A 584 7.26 -35.76 2.16
CA VAL A 584 8.08 -36.77 1.44
C VAL A 584 9.17 -37.41 2.30
N LEU A 585 9.45 -36.89 3.49
CA LEU A 585 10.40 -37.46 4.47
C LEU A 585 9.72 -38.35 5.52
N ASN A 586 8.46 -38.73 5.32
CA ASN A 586 7.75 -39.66 6.21
C ASN A 586 8.48 -41.03 6.28
N GLY A 587 8.69 -41.53 7.49
CA GLY A 587 9.36 -42.81 7.74
C GLY A 587 10.88 -42.81 7.51
N LYS A 588 11.51 -41.64 7.32
CA LYS A 588 12.98 -41.54 7.23
C LYS A 588 13.64 -41.64 8.62
N PRO A 589 14.84 -42.24 8.72
CA PRO A 589 15.52 -42.45 10.01
C PRO A 589 16.16 -41.18 10.57
N GLU A 590 16.54 -40.24 9.69
CA GLU A 590 17.05 -38.92 10.05
C GLU A 590 16.36 -37.85 9.20
N VAL A 591 16.39 -36.62 9.69
CA VAL A 591 16.01 -35.40 8.96
C VAL A 591 17.10 -34.37 9.21
N TRP A 592 17.57 -33.75 8.13
CA TRP A 592 18.60 -32.72 8.14
C TRP A 592 18.03 -31.39 7.67
N PHE A 593 18.22 -30.36 8.47
CA PHE A 593 17.81 -28.98 8.22
C PHE A 593 18.92 -28.24 7.47
N ARG A 594 18.56 -27.55 6.38
CA ARG A 594 19.47 -26.70 5.60
C ARG A 594 18.86 -25.32 5.49
N CYS A 595 19.60 -24.31 5.93
CA CYS A 595 19.13 -22.93 6.00
C CYS A 595 20.12 -21.99 5.31
N SER A 596 19.58 -20.95 4.70
CA SER A 596 20.29 -19.71 4.40
C SER A 596 19.30 -18.56 4.64
N PHE A 597 19.65 -17.38 4.16
CA PHE A 597 18.87 -16.16 4.32
C PHE A 597 18.85 -15.38 3.00
N ASN A 598 18.00 -14.37 2.93
CA ASN A 598 17.94 -13.40 1.83
C ASN A 598 17.82 -14.08 0.44
N ARG A 599 16.92 -15.07 0.31
CA ARG A 599 16.68 -15.86 -0.91
C ARG A 599 17.86 -16.74 -1.35
N TRP A 600 18.59 -17.31 -0.38
CA TRP A 600 19.84 -18.06 -0.58
C TRP A 600 21.02 -17.23 -1.12
N THR A 601 20.97 -15.89 -1.04
CA THR A 601 22.06 -15.01 -1.50
C THR A 601 22.68 -14.17 -0.37
N HIS A 602 22.61 -14.64 0.88
CA HIS A 602 23.33 -14.02 2.00
C HIS A 602 24.86 -14.14 1.82
N SER A 603 25.62 -13.17 2.33
CA SER A 603 27.10 -13.15 2.32
C SER A 603 27.72 -14.43 2.92
N ILE A 604 27.28 -14.78 4.13
CA ILE A 604 27.62 -16.01 4.88
C ILE A 604 27.25 -17.30 4.12
N GLY A 605 26.39 -17.22 3.09
CA GLY A 605 25.96 -18.37 2.29
C GLY A 605 24.99 -19.31 3.02
N PRO A 606 24.92 -20.60 2.61
CA PRO A 606 24.17 -21.62 3.33
C PRO A 606 24.89 -22.03 4.63
N LEU A 607 24.14 -22.10 5.73
CA LEU A 607 24.64 -22.64 6.99
C LEU A 607 24.96 -24.14 6.86
N PRO A 608 25.94 -24.67 7.63
CA PRO A 608 26.21 -26.10 7.70
C PRO A 608 24.93 -26.91 8.00
N PRO A 609 24.68 -28.04 7.31
CA PRO A 609 23.49 -28.86 7.54
C PRO A 609 23.40 -29.31 9.00
N GLN A 610 22.24 -29.13 9.64
CA GLN A 610 22.02 -29.53 11.02
C GLN A 610 21.10 -30.74 11.10
N ARG A 611 21.51 -31.82 11.76
CA ARG A 611 20.58 -32.94 12.04
C ARG A 611 19.52 -32.49 13.03
N MET A 612 18.25 -32.62 12.66
CA MET A 612 17.14 -32.25 13.53
C MET A 612 16.97 -33.26 14.67
N LEU A 613 16.69 -32.75 15.87
CA LEU A 613 16.54 -33.55 17.08
C LEU A 613 15.04 -33.82 17.35
N PRO A 614 14.64 -35.00 17.86
CA PRO A 614 13.25 -35.24 18.25
C PRO A 614 12.79 -34.29 19.36
N VAL A 615 11.49 -34.03 19.41
CA VAL A 615 10.83 -33.28 20.49
C VAL A 615 10.11 -34.26 21.41
N ASP A 616 10.30 -34.11 22.72
CA ASP A 616 9.69 -34.97 23.73
C ASP A 616 8.16 -35.04 23.57
N ASN A 617 7.64 -36.28 23.45
CA ASN A 617 6.23 -36.59 23.18
C ASN A 617 5.64 -35.98 21.88
N GLY A 618 6.45 -35.61 20.89
CA GLY A 618 6.01 -35.01 19.63
C GLY A 618 6.28 -35.86 18.38
N PHE A 619 5.42 -35.69 17.35
CA PHE A 619 5.72 -36.09 15.96
C PHE A 619 6.66 -35.12 15.22
N HIS A 620 7.20 -34.12 15.93
CA HIS A 620 8.04 -33.08 15.36
C HIS A 620 9.52 -33.32 15.71
N VAL A 621 10.40 -32.95 14.79
CA VAL A 621 11.82 -32.74 15.03
C VAL A 621 12.13 -31.23 15.03
N LYS A 622 13.20 -30.82 15.70
CA LYS A 622 13.61 -29.41 15.83
C LYS A 622 15.08 -29.16 15.52
N ALA A 623 15.38 -27.94 15.05
CA ALA A 623 16.72 -27.36 14.94
C ALA A 623 16.66 -25.88 15.37
N THR A 624 17.79 -25.28 15.75
CA THR A 624 17.83 -23.89 16.27
C THR A 624 18.98 -23.13 15.62
N VAL A 625 18.71 -21.89 15.19
CA VAL A 625 19.64 -21.04 14.41
C VAL A 625 19.63 -19.59 14.91
N LYS A 626 20.81 -18.95 14.94
CA LYS A 626 20.96 -17.48 15.07
C LYS A 626 20.62 -16.86 13.72
N VAL A 627 19.72 -15.89 13.71
CA VAL A 627 19.37 -15.10 12.52
C VAL A 627 20.35 -13.91 12.41
N PRO A 628 20.95 -13.63 11.24
CA PRO A 628 21.79 -12.44 11.03
C PRO A 628 21.04 -11.12 11.29
N LEU A 629 21.78 -10.03 11.47
CA LEU A 629 21.21 -8.69 11.65
C LEU A 629 20.74 -8.07 10.31
N ASP A 630 21.31 -8.51 9.19
CA ASP A 630 20.98 -8.11 7.81
C ASP A 630 20.02 -9.07 7.08
N ALA A 631 19.44 -10.04 7.79
CA ALA A 631 18.44 -10.95 7.22
C ALA A 631 17.04 -10.30 7.13
N TYR A 632 16.45 -10.29 5.94
CA TYR A 632 15.02 -9.97 5.68
C TYR A 632 14.18 -11.21 5.36
N MET A 633 14.82 -12.29 4.91
CA MET A 633 14.18 -13.57 4.59
C MET A 633 15.02 -14.69 5.22
N MET A 634 14.35 -15.69 5.78
CA MET A 634 14.95 -16.96 6.17
C MET A 634 14.46 -18.03 5.21
N ASP A 635 15.37 -18.73 4.55
CA ASP A 635 15.10 -19.71 3.48
C ASP A 635 15.63 -21.07 3.90
N PHE A 636 14.80 -22.12 3.83
CA PHE A 636 15.22 -23.45 4.24
C PHE A 636 14.52 -24.61 3.53
N VAL A 637 15.17 -25.76 3.56
CA VAL A 637 14.69 -27.06 3.09
C VAL A 637 15.12 -28.17 4.05
N PHE A 638 14.44 -29.32 3.97
CA PHE A 638 14.78 -30.50 4.74
C PHE A 638 15.30 -31.61 3.82
N SER A 639 16.28 -32.39 4.25
CA SER A 639 16.83 -33.53 3.49
C SER A 639 16.95 -34.79 4.33
N GLU A 640 16.96 -35.94 3.66
CA GLU A 640 17.13 -37.26 4.28
C GLU A 640 18.51 -37.44 4.94
N ARG A 641 19.55 -36.73 4.47
CA ARG A 641 20.95 -36.88 4.92
C ARG A 641 21.71 -35.55 4.92
N GLU A 642 22.91 -35.57 5.49
CA GLU A 642 23.91 -34.49 5.47
C GLU A 642 24.50 -34.22 4.08
N ASP A 643 24.71 -35.28 3.28
CA ASP A 643 25.19 -35.19 1.89
C ASP A 643 24.06 -34.88 0.87
N GLY A 644 22.81 -35.17 1.23
CA GLY A 644 21.62 -34.82 0.43
C GLY A 644 20.51 -35.87 0.52
N GLY A 645 20.26 -36.57 -0.58
CA GLY A 645 19.21 -37.59 -0.69
C GLY A 645 17.87 -37.03 -1.17
N ILE A 646 16.76 -37.53 -0.61
CA ILE A 646 15.43 -36.93 -0.85
C ILE A 646 15.36 -35.59 -0.12
N PHE A 647 14.82 -34.57 -0.79
CA PHE A 647 14.54 -33.26 -0.22
C PHE A 647 13.04 -33.02 -0.08
N ASP A 648 12.63 -32.41 1.03
CA ASP A 648 11.41 -31.63 1.11
C ASP A 648 11.75 -30.14 0.94
N ASN A 649 11.41 -29.63 -0.24
CA ASN A 649 11.54 -28.23 -0.62
C ASN A 649 10.17 -27.60 -0.95
N ASN A 650 9.10 -28.03 -0.27
CA ASN A 650 7.76 -27.46 -0.41
C ASN A 650 7.30 -27.42 -1.89
N GLY A 651 7.47 -28.53 -2.60
CA GLY A 651 7.11 -28.65 -4.03
C GLY A 651 7.96 -27.81 -4.99
N GLY A 652 9.24 -27.57 -4.66
CA GLY A 652 10.10 -26.67 -5.43
C GLY A 652 9.72 -25.20 -5.28
N THR A 653 9.30 -24.80 -4.08
CA THR A 653 9.12 -23.40 -3.70
C THR A 653 9.95 -22.99 -2.48
N ASP A 654 10.58 -23.95 -1.81
CA ASP A 654 11.26 -23.85 -0.50
C ASP A 654 10.31 -23.43 0.63
N TYR A 655 10.78 -23.58 1.88
CA TYR A 655 10.15 -22.93 3.02
C TYR A 655 10.81 -21.55 3.21
N ARG A 656 10.00 -20.51 3.34
CA ARG A 656 10.45 -19.13 3.50
C ARG A 656 9.64 -18.41 4.57
N ILE A 657 10.32 -17.74 5.49
CA ILE A 657 9.69 -16.95 6.57
C ILE A 657 10.31 -15.54 6.58
N PRO A 658 9.50 -14.46 6.58
CA PRO A 658 10.00 -13.10 6.72
C PRO A 658 10.71 -12.87 8.06
N VAL A 659 11.79 -12.10 8.03
CA VAL A 659 12.54 -11.68 9.23
C VAL A 659 12.22 -10.22 9.52
N VAL A 660 11.84 -9.94 10.76
CA VAL A 660 11.44 -8.61 11.26
C VAL A 660 12.64 -7.89 11.85
N GLY A 661 12.82 -6.61 11.52
CA GLY A 661 13.90 -5.78 12.03
C GLY A 661 15.26 -5.95 11.34
N GLY A 662 15.31 -6.68 10.21
CA GLY A 662 16.52 -6.77 9.38
C GLY A 662 16.99 -5.41 8.86
N ILE A 663 18.30 -5.17 8.96
CA ILE A 663 18.94 -3.91 8.54
C ILE A 663 18.85 -3.72 7.02
N VAL A 664 19.08 -4.79 6.26
CA VAL A 664 18.88 -4.83 4.80
C VAL A 664 17.43 -5.20 4.53
N LYS A 665 16.77 -4.46 3.62
CA LYS A 665 15.43 -4.78 3.13
C LYS A 665 15.50 -5.64 1.87
N GLU A 666 14.43 -6.36 1.57
CA GLU A 666 14.33 -7.13 0.33
C GLU A 666 14.53 -6.22 -0.91
N PRO A 667 15.42 -6.57 -1.85
CA PRO A 667 15.63 -5.80 -3.07
C PRO A 667 14.35 -5.65 -3.91
N PRO A 668 14.07 -4.45 -4.46
CA PRO A 668 12.85 -4.19 -5.22
C PRO A 668 12.90 -4.86 -6.61
N MET A 669 12.23 -6.01 -6.77
CA MET A 669 12.01 -6.61 -8.09
C MET A 669 11.19 -5.69 -9.01
N HIS A 670 11.41 -5.79 -10.33
CA HIS A 670 10.55 -5.20 -11.35
C HIS A 670 9.57 -6.23 -11.93
N VAL A 671 8.28 -6.01 -11.67
CA VAL A 671 7.17 -6.88 -12.06
C VAL A 671 6.30 -6.17 -13.11
N VAL A 672 6.15 -6.77 -14.28
CA VAL A 672 5.26 -6.29 -15.34
C VAL A 672 4.08 -7.25 -15.48
N HIS A 673 2.88 -6.81 -15.10
CA HIS A 673 1.66 -7.53 -15.41
C HIS A 673 1.23 -7.25 -16.86
N ILE A 674 0.93 -8.30 -17.62
CA ILE A 674 0.33 -8.19 -18.96
C ILE A 674 -1.06 -8.83 -18.92
N ALA A 675 -2.09 -8.01 -19.13
CA ALA A 675 -3.50 -8.37 -18.97
C ALA A 675 -4.38 -7.66 -20.01
N VAL A 676 -5.64 -8.11 -20.13
CA VAL A 676 -6.66 -7.46 -20.97
C VAL A 676 -7.82 -6.88 -20.15
N GLU A 677 -7.82 -7.10 -18.84
CA GLU A 677 -8.69 -6.42 -17.89
C GLU A 677 -7.84 -5.78 -16.78
N MET A 678 -8.29 -4.63 -16.27
CA MET A 678 -7.74 -3.92 -15.12
C MET A 678 -8.87 -3.09 -14.49
N ALA A 679 -9.19 -3.32 -13.22
CA ALA A 679 -10.21 -2.56 -12.51
C ALA A 679 -9.69 -1.16 -12.07
N PRO A 680 -10.53 -0.11 -12.04
CA PRO A 680 -11.91 -0.04 -12.52
C PRO A 680 -12.02 0.25 -14.04
N ILE A 681 -10.89 0.41 -14.72
CA ILE A 681 -10.77 1.02 -16.06
C ILE A 681 -11.41 0.18 -17.18
N ALA A 682 -11.14 -1.13 -17.18
CA ALA A 682 -11.58 -2.08 -18.20
C ALA A 682 -11.81 -3.43 -17.52
N LYS A 683 -13.06 -3.70 -17.14
CA LYS A 683 -13.45 -4.84 -16.29
C LYS A 683 -14.66 -5.57 -16.88
N VAL A 684 -14.59 -6.91 -16.89
CA VAL A 684 -15.66 -7.82 -17.35
C VAL A 684 -15.88 -8.96 -16.38
N GLY A 685 -14.84 -9.39 -15.66
CA GLY A 685 -14.88 -10.41 -14.63
C GLY A 685 -14.06 -10.04 -13.40
N GLY A 686 -13.66 -11.06 -12.64
CA GLY A 686 -12.75 -10.88 -11.51
C GLY A 686 -11.29 -10.66 -11.92
N LEU A 687 -10.92 -10.95 -13.17
CA LEU A 687 -9.56 -10.78 -13.69
C LEU A 687 -9.05 -9.35 -13.45
N GLY A 688 -9.82 -8.33 -13.84
CA GLY A 688 -9.44 -6.93 -13.63
C GLY A 688 -9.28 -6.54 -12.16
N ASP A 689 -10.09 -7.11 -11.25
CA ASP A 689 -9.98 -6.86 -9.80
C ASP A 689 -8.68 -7.45 -9.24
N ILE A 690 -8.28 -8.64 -9.69
CA ILE A 690 -7.04 -9.29 -9.25
C ILE A 690 -5.81 -8.60 -9.81
N VAL A 691 -5.81 -8.20 -11.09
CA VAL A 691 -4.68 -7.45 -11.68
C VAL A 691 -4.40 -6.18 -10.87
N THR A 692 -5.45 -5.41 -10.52
CA THR A 692 -5.28 -4.17 -9.75
C THR A 692 -4.89 -4.40 -8.29
N SER A 693 -5.59 -5.31 -7.59
CA SER A 693 -5.32 -5.58 -6.16
C SER A 693 -3.98 -6.27 -5.92
N LEU A 694 -3.59 -7.21 -6.79
CA LEU A 694 -2.27 -7.86 -6.72
C LEU A 694 -1.15 -6.88 -7.03
N SER A 695 -1.29 -6.07 -8.08
CA SER A 695 -0.29 -5.03 -8.42
C SER A 695 -0.02 -4.12 -7.22
N ARG A 696 -1.08 -3.71 -6.52
CA ARG A 696 -0.98 -2.86 -5.33
C ARG A 696 -0.34 -3.58 -4.15
N ALA A 697 -0.78 -4.80 -3.83
CA ALA A 697 -0.18 -5.58 -2.74
C ALA A 697 1.31 -5.87 -2.97
N VAL A 698 1.75 -5.98 -4.23
CA VAL A 698 3.16 -6.11 -4.62
C VAL A 698 3.93 -4.78 -4.47
N GLN A 699 3.29 -3.62 -4.72
CA GLN A 699 3.88 -2.32 -4.36
C GLN A 699 3.98 -2.10 -2.84
N ASP A 700 2.97 -2.54 -2.08
CA ASP A 700 2.96 -2.48 -0.60
C ASP A 700 3.99 -3.42 0.06
N LEU A 701 4.71 -4.21 -0.75
CA LEU A 701 5.90 -5.00 -0.42
C LEU A 701 7.21 -4.39 -0.97
N ASN A 702 7.18 -3.11 -1.38
CA ASN A 702 8.34 -2.37 -1.91
C ASN A 702 8.93 -2.98 -3.20
N HIS A 703 8.07 -3.43 -4.12
CA HIS A 703 8.48 -3.85 -5.47
C HIS A 703 7.96 -2.87 -6.54
N ASN A 704 8.69 -2.76 -7.65
CA ASN A 704 8.32 -1.90 -8.78
C ASN A 704 7.31 -2.61 -9.67
N VAL A 705 6.12 -2.03 -9.87
CA VAL A 705 5.04 -2.66 -10.63
C VAL A 705 4.56 -1.80 -11.79
N ASN A 706 4.46 -2.41 -12.97
CA ASN A 706 3.80 -1.85 -14.14
C ASN A 706 2.70 -2.78 -14.66
N ILE A 707 1.68 -2.20 -15.29
CA ILE A 707 0.58 -2.94 -15.94
C ILE A 707 0.52 -2.52 -17.41
N VAL A 708 0.59 -3.48 -18.33
CA VAL A 708 0.41 -3.26 -19.76
C VAL A 708 -0.92 -3.89 -20.19
N PHE A 709 -1.80 -3.10 -20.81
CA PHE A 709 -3.13 -3.54 -21.28
C PHE A 709 -3.60 -2.78 -22.54
N PRO A 710 -4.63 -3.24 -23.28
CA PRO A 710 -5.08 -2.57 -24.51
C PRO A 710 -5.95 -1.33 -24.28
N LYS A 711 -5.96 -0.38 -25.23
CA LYS A 711 -6.93 0.73 -25.21
C LYS A 711 -8.30 0.33 -25.77
N TYR A 712 -9.26 0.20 -24.87
CA TYR A 712 -10.69 0.08 -25.16
C TYR A 712 -11.37 1.45 -25.31
N ASP A 713 -12.56 1.48 -25.92
CA ASP A 713 -13.29 2.74 -26.12
C ASP A 713 -13.91 3.33 -24.85
N CYS A 714 -13.92 2.58 -23.73
CA CYS A 714 -14.29 3.10 -22.41
C CYS A 714 -13.24 4.06 -21.79
N LEU A 715 -12.01 4.11 -22.34
CA LEU A 715 -10.92 4.96 -21.85
C LEU A 715 -11.09 6.43 -22.25
N LYS A 716 -11.89 7.15 -21.47
CA LYS A 716 -11.92 8.61 -21.42
C LYS A 716 -10.91 9.10 -20.39
N PHE A 717 -9.73 9.52 -20.85
CA PHE A 717 -8.74 10.22 -20.02
C PHE A 717 -8.47 11.61 -20.56
N GLU A 718 -8.57 12.61 -19.69
CA GLU A 718 -8.29 14.01 -19.95
C GLU A 718 -6.83 14.39 -19.59
N HIS A 719 -6.10 13.50 -18.91
CA HIS A 719 -4.73 13.72 -18.49
C HIS A 719 -3.72 13.61 -19.64
N THR A 720 -2.69 14.46 -19.60
CA THR A 720 -1.51 14.37 -20.45
C THR A 720 -0.76 13.06 -20.20
N PHE A 721 -0.76 12.16 -21.18
CA PHE A 721 -0.03 10.88 -21.12
C PHE A 721 1.30 10.99 -21.85
N ILE A 722 2.37 10.41 -21.28
CA ILE A 722 3.66 10.32 -21.98
C ILE A 722 3.49 9.34 -23.14
N THR A 723 3.60 9.84 -24.37
CA THR A 723 3.55 9.00 -25.58
C THR A 723 4.93 8.47 -25.93
N LYS A 724 5.06 7.15 -26.07
CA LYS A 724 6.23 6.52 -26.69
C LYS A 724 5.84 5.85 -28.01
N ASP A 725 6.62 6.14 -29.04
CA ASP A 725 6.58 5.44 -30.31
C ASP A 725 7.32 4.08 -30.17
N VAL A 726 6.76 3.02 -30.77
CA VAL A 726 7.30 1.65 -30.78
C VAL A 726 7.13 1.07 -32.18
N ILE A 727 8.17 0.49 -32.75
CA ILE A 727 8.15 -0.05 -34.12
C ILE A 727 7.95 -1.57 -34.07
N LEU A 728 6.79 -2.05 -34.51
CA LEU A 728 6.49 -3.48 -34.59
C LEU A 728 6.98 -4.04 -35.94
N GLY A 729 8.05 -4.83 -35.91
CA GLY A 729 8.71 -5.34 -37.12
C GLY A 729 9.31 -4.21 -37.97
N VAL A 730 9.20 -4.32 -39.30
CA VAL A 730 9.90 -3.42 -40.24
C VAL A 730 9.09 -2.15 -40.59
N ALA A 731 7.79 -2.08 -40.27
CA ALA A 731 6.90 -1.06 -40.86
C ALA A 731 5.79 -0.49 -39.96
N LEU A 732 5.40 -1.14 -38.85
CA LEU A 732 4.20 -0.72 -38.11
C LEU A 732 4.56 0.13 -36.88
N LYS A 733 4.47 1.45 -37.03
CA LYS A 733 4.72 2.41 -35.93
C LYS A 733 3.50 2.51 -35.00
N LEU A 734 3.62 1.91 -33.82
CA LEU A 734 2.64 1.96 -32.73
C LEU A 734 2.93 3.14 -31.81
N LYS A 735 1.88 3.66 -31.15
CA LYS A 735 2.01 4.56 -30.00
C LYS A 735 1.50 3.88 -28.73
N PHE A 736 2.22 4.10 -27.64
CA PHE A 736 1.82 3.74 -26.28
C PHE A 736 1.68 5.00 -25.43
N GLY A 737 0.67 5.05 -24.57
CA GLY A 737 0.51 6.10 -23.55
C GLY A 737 0.78 5.53 -22.16
N SER A 738 1.60 6.22 -21.36
CA SER A 738 1.79 5.93 -19.93
C SER A 738 1.07 6.93 -19.05
N VAL A 739 0.44 6.45 -17.97
CA VAL A 739 -0.20 7.26 -16.92
C VAL A 739 0.14 6.66 -15.54
N LYS A 740 0.43 7.53 -14.56
CA LYS A 740 0.60 7.14 -13.15
C LYS A 740 -0.73 7.32 -12.41
N TRP A 741 -1.23 6.28 -11.77
CA TRP A 741 -2.54 6.27 -11.09
C TRP A 741 -2.47 5.44 -9.81
N ARG A 742 -2.92 5.99 -8.69
CA ARG A 742 -2.84 5.36 -7.35
C ARG A 742 -1.47 4.75 -6.99
N GLY A 743 -0.38 5.36 -7.46
CA GLY A 743 1.00 4.96 -7.15
C GLY A 743 1.73 4.21 -8.26
N PHE A 744 1.06 3.31 -9.00
CA PHE A 744 1.65 2.56 -10.11
C PHE A 744 1.54 3.29 -11.45
N GLN A 745 2.40 2.92 -12.41
CA GLN A 745 2.33 3.37 -13.79
C GLN A 745 1.78 2.25 -14.67
N PHE A 746 0.66 2.50 -15.35
CA PHE A 746 0.14 1.63 -16.40
C PHE A 746 0.42 2.20 -17.79
N THR A 747 0.52 1.30 -18.77
CA THR A 747 0.79 1.63 -20.17
C THR A 747 -0.27 0.98 -21.07
N PHE A 748 -0.84 1.76 -21.99
CA PHE A 748 -1.79 1.26 -22.97
C PHE A 748 -1.35 1.54 -24.41
N SER A 749 -1.60 0.58 -25.32
CA SER A 749 -1.43 0.80 -26.77
C SER A 749 -2.55 1.71 -27.28
N ILE A 750 -2.23 2.79 -28.01
CA ILE A 750 -3.21 3.82 -28.40
C ILE A 750 -4.19 3.33 -29.49
N HIS A 751 -3.93 2.17 -30.09
CA HIS A 751 -4.82 1.52 -31.06
C HIS A 751 -6.10 1.02 -30.38
N LYS A 752 -7.26 1.56 -30.81
CA LYS A 752 -8.58 1.19 -30.28
C LYS A 752 -8.90 -0.29 -30.52
N MET A 753 -9.27 -1.00 -29.46
CA MET A 753 -9.86 -2.35 -29.54
C MET A 753 -11.39 -2.36 -29.45
N GLY A 754 -12.06 -1.23 -29.22
CA GLY A 754 -13.51 -1.20 -28.99
C GLY A 754 -13.87 -1.85 -27.66
N CYS A 755 -14.49 -3.03 -27.69
CA CYS A 755 -14.83 -3.86 -26.53
C CYS A 755 -13.64 -4.69 -26.00
N VAL A 756 -13.75 -5.23 -24.79
CA VAL A 756 -12.73 -6.13 -24.18
C VAL A 756 -12.72 -7.51 -24.86
N TYR A 757 -13.88 -8.16 -24.93
CA TYR A 757 -14.11 -9.47 -25.56
C TYR A 757 -15.31 -9.40 -26.53
N GLY A 758 -15.46 -10.42 -27.36
CA GLY A 758 -16.64 -10.62 -28.22
C GLY A 758 -16.51 -10.03 -29.63
N GLY A 759 -15.32 -9.61 -30.06
CA GLY A 759 -15.08 -9.04 -31.39
C GLY A 759 -15.03 -10.07 -32.53
N GLY A 760 -15.23 -11.36 -32.24
CA GLY A 760 -15.11 -12.47 -33.20
C GLY A 760 -13.67 -12.81 -33.60
N ASN A 761 -12.72 -11.89 -33.40
CA ASN A 761 -11.29 -12.04 -33.70
C ASN A 761 -10.38 -11.85 -32.47
N ASP A 762 -10.90 -12.03 -31.26
CA ASP A 762 -10.23 -11.78 -29.98
C ASP A 762 -8.82 -12.40 -29.90
N ALA A 763 -8.64 -13.65 -30.35
CA ALA A 763 -7.35 -14.32 -30.38
C ALA A 763 -6.29 -13.59 -31.25
N GLN A 764 -6.70 -12.98 -32.36
CA GLN A 764 -5.82 -12.21 -33.25
C GLN A 764 -5.46 -10.85 -32.61
N ARG A 765 -6.46 -10.16 -32.05
CA ARG A 765 -6.29 -8.91 -31.28
C ARG A 765 -5.30 -9.09 -30.13
N PHE A 766 -5.49 -10.15 -29.35
CA PHE A 766 -4.68 -10.44 -28.16
C PHE A 766 -3.28 -10.92 -28.53
N GLY A 767 -3.12 -11.75 -29.57
CA GLY A 767 -1.80 -12.11 -30.10
C GLY A 767 -1.00 -10.88 -30.57
N PHE A 768 -1.64 -9.96 -31.31
CA PHE A 768 -1.06 -8.68 -31.70
C PHE A 768 -0.66 -7.82 -30.48
N PHE A 769 -1.56 -7.69 -29.49
CA PHE A 769 -1.27 -6.94 -28.26
C PHE A 769 -0.09 -7.53 -27.47
N CYS A 770 0.01 -8.85 -27.33
CA CYS A 770 1.11 -9.50 -26.63
C CYS A 770 2.46 -9.21 -27.29
N HIS A 771 2.52 -9.27 -28.62
CA HIS A 771 3.72 -8.93 -29.39
C HIS A 771 4.06 -7.44 -29.25
N ALA A 772 3.06 -6.55 -29.31
CA ALA A 772 3.25 -5.11 -29.11
C ALA A 772 3.69 -4.75 -27.68
N ALA A 773 3.25 -5.51 -26.67
CA ALA A 773 3.66 -5.32 -25.27
C ALA A 773 5.12 -5.73 -25.06
N LEU A 774 5.57 -6.86 -25.62
CA LEU A 774 6.98 -7.27 -25.59
C LEU A 774 7.88 -6.27 -26.33
N GLU A 775 7.44 -5.81 -27.51
CA GLU A 775 8.14 -4.78 -28.27
C GLU A 775 8.26 -3.44 -27.52
N PHE A 776 7.19 -3.04 -26.82
CA PHE A 776 7.21 -1.86 -25.95
C PHE A 776 8.21 -2.01 -24.80
N LEU A 777 8.32 -3.18 -24.16
CA LEU A 777 9.27 -3.41 -23.08
C LEU A 777 10.71 -3.32 -23.60
N HIS A 778 11.01 -4.03 -24.70
CA HIS A 778 12.32 -4.02 -25.35
C HIS A 778 12.76 -2.60 -25.76
N GLN A 779 11.94 -1.92 -26.59
CA GLN A 779 12.28 -0.58 -27.09
C GLN A 779 12.19 0.53 -26.04
N SER A 780 11.73 0.20 -24.82
CA SER A 780 11.76 1.11 -23.66
C SER A 780 12.94 0.92 -22.73
N GLY A 781 13.74 -0.15 -22.88
CA GLY A 781 14.76 -0.49 -21.89
C GLY A 781 14.15 -0.89 -20.54
N PHE A 782 12.94 -1.46 -20.54
CA PHE A 782 12.38 -2.08 -19.34
C PHE A 782 13.02 -3.46 -19.17
N HIS A 783 13.59 -3.69 -18.00
CA HIS A 783 14.32 -4.93 -17.65
C HIS A 783 13.58 -5.67 -16.52
N PRO A 784 12.38 -6.21 -16.76
CA PRO A 784 11.59 -6.86 -15.73
C PRO A 784 12.20 -8.19 -15.28
N ASP A 785 12.32 -8.39 -13.98
CA ASP A 785 12.63 -9.70 -13.39
C ASP A 785 11.49 -10.68 -13.68
N ILE A 786 10.24 -10.20 -13.56
CA ILE A 786 9.03 -11.01 -13.72
C ILE A 786 8.09 -10.35 -14.73
N ILE A 787 7.71 -11.10 -15.76
CA ILE A 787 6.57 -10.81 -16.64
C ILE A 787 5.42 -11.72 -16.22
N HIS A 788 4.39 -11.13 -15.61
CA HIS A 788 3.24 -11.84 -15.06
C HIS A 788 2.05 -11.75 -16.01
N CYS A 789 1.83 -12.85 -16.73
CA CYS A 789 0.76 -13.03 -17.69
C CYS A 789 -0.51 -13.56 -17.01
N HIS A 790 -1.66 -12.96 -17.30
CA HIS A 790 -2.97 -13.42 -16.83
C HIS A 790 -3.86 -13.95 -17.97
N ASP A 791 -4.28 -15.20 -17.82
CA ASP A 791 -5.20 -15.96 -18.68
C ASP A 791 -4.82 -16.09 -20.17
N TRP A 792 -5.61 -16.85 -20.93
CA TRP A 792 -5.40 -17.18 -22.35
C TRP A 792 -5.17 -15.96 -23.26
N SER A 793 -5.67 -14.79 -22.85
CA SER A 793 -5.55 -13.52 -23.57
C SER A 793 -4.18 -12.85 -23.44
N SER A 794 -3.34 -13.27 -22.49
CA SER A 794 -1.92 -12.89 -22.41
C SER A 794 -0.95 -14.05 -22.67
N ALA A 795 -1.47 -15.29 -22.76
CA ALA A 795 -0.71 -16.51 -23.05
C ALA A 795 0.32 -16.38 -24.19
N PRO A 796 0.09 -15.64 -25.30
CA PRO A 796 1.09 -15.48 -26.35
C PRO A 796 2.42 -14.86 -25.89
N VAL A 797 2.42 -14.02 -24.85
CA VAL A 797 3.68 -13.48 -24.27
C VAL A 797 4.62 -14.60 -23.86
N ALA A 798 4.09 -15.69 -23.27
CA ALA A 798 4.91 -16.74 -22.66
C ALA A 798 5.82 -17.43 -23.69
N TRP A 799 5.31 -17.74 -24.89
CA TRP A 799 6.13 -18.32 -25.94
C TRP A 799 6.85 -17.26 -26.77
N LEU A 800 6.22 -16.12 -27.09
CA LEU A 800 6.87 -15.06 -27.88
C LEU A 800 8.14 -14.55 -27.19
N LEU A 801 8.11 -14.35 -25.87
CA LEU A 801 9.29 -13.95 -25.10
C LEU A 801 10.44 -14.95 -25.28
N LYS A 802 10.15 -16.24 -25.06
CA LYS A 802 11.16 -17.33 -25.10
C LYS A 802 11.65 -17.64 -26.52
N ASP A 803 10.75 -17.66 -27.51
CA ASP A 803 11.05 -17.95 -28.91
C ASP A 803 11.77 -16.77 -29.62
N HIS A 804 11.50 -15.51 -29.24
CA HIS A 804 11.86 -14.33 -30.05
C HIS A 804 12.50 -13.15 -29.30
N TYR A 805 12.51 -13.09 -27.97
CA TYR A 805 13.08 -11.93 -27.23
C TYR A 805 14.20 -12.25 -26.24
N MET A 806 14.51 -13.54 -25.96
CA MET A 806 15.60 -13.92 -25.03
C MET A 806 17.01 -13.52 -25.51
N HIS A 807 17.18 -13.17 -26.78
CA HIS A 807 18.45 -12.72 -27.34
C HIS A 807 18.66 -11.20 -27.27
N TYR A 808 17.67 -10.44 -26.79
CA TYR A 808 17.83 -9.01 -26.50
C TYR A 808 18.25 -8.79 -25.06
N ASP A 809 19.19 -7.85 -24.87
CA ASP A 809 19.56 -7.35 -23.56
C ASP A 809 18.33 -6.80 -22.81
N GLY A 810 18.37 -6.93 -21.48
CA GLY A 810 17.27 -6.53 -20.61
C GLY A 810 16.15 -7.55 -20.46
N LEU A 811 15.74 -8.22 -21.54
CA LEU A 811 14.70 -9.27 -21.50
C LEU A 811 15.25 -10.68 -21.29
N SER A 812 16.52 -10.93 -21.63
CA SER A 812 17.18 -12.25 -21.54
C SER A 812 17.11 -12.94 -20.16
N LYS A 813 16.96 -12.17 -19.07
CA LYS A 813 16.84 -12.67 -17.69
C LYS A 813 15.39 -12.88 -17.21
N SER A 814 14.40 -12.28 -17.89
CA SER A 814 13.01 -12.20 -17.44
C SER A 814 12.32 -13.56 -17.31
N ARG A 815 11.61 -13.74 -16.18
CA ARG A 815 10.85 -14.96 -15.86
C ARG A 815 9.36 -14.76 -16.10
N VAL A 816 8.72 -15.78 -16.66
CA VAL A 816 7.28 -15.76 -16.96
C VAL A 816 6.52 -16.46 -15.84
N VAL A 817 5.62 -15.72 -15.19
CA VAL A 817 4.59 -16.28 -14.31
C VAL A 817 3.27 -16.25 -15.06
N PHE A 818 2.56 -17.38 -15.16
CA PHE A 818 1.29 -17.48 -15.88
C PHE A 818 0.13 -17.86 -14.94
N THR A 819 -0.85 -16.97 -14.76
CA THR A 819 -2.03 -17.23 -13.91
C THR A 819 -3.27 -17.53 -14.74
N ILE A 820 -3.87 -18.70 -14.52
CA ILE A 820 -5.15 -19.12 -15.11
C ILE A 820 -6.29 -18.63 -14.21
N HIS A 821 -7.23 -17.83 -14.73
CA HIS A 821 -8.42 -17.39 -13.99
C HIS A 821 -9.68 -18.19 -14.37
N ASN A 822 -9.82 -18.65 -15.62
CA ASN A 822 -10.80 -19.68 -15.99
C ASN A 822 -10.33 -20.55 -17.17
N LEU A 823 -10.05 -21.84 -16.89
CA LEU A 823 -9.57 -22.81 -17.88
C LEU A 823 -10.59 -23.17 -18.99
N GLU A 824 -11.87 -22.83 -18.83
CA GLU A 824 -12.89 -22.99 -19.90
C GLU A 824 -12.55 -22.19 -21.16
N PHE A 825 -11.85 -21.06 -21.04
CA PHE A 825 -11.56 -20.15 -22.14
C PHE A 825 -10.13 -20.33 -22.65
N GLY A 826 -9.97 -20.50 -23.96
CA GLY A 826 -8.67 -20.52 -24.61
C GLY A 826 -7.71 -21.63 -24.12
N ALA A 827 -8.22 -22.76 -23.64
CA ALA A 827 -7.44 -23.88 -23.09
C ALA A 827 -6.25 -24.34 -23.95
N HIS A 828 -6.32 -24.21 -25.28
CA HIS A 828 -5.21 -24.52 -26.19
C HIS A 828 -4.08 -23.47 -26.16
N PHE A 829 -4.39 -22.19 -25.96
CA PHE A 829 -3.38 -21.15 -25.72
C PHE A 829 -2.79 -21.28 -24.31
N ILE A 830 -3.62 -21.61 -23.31
CA ILE A 830 -3.16 -21.96 -21.96
C ILE A 830 -2.17 -23.13 -22.02
N ALA A 831 -2.52 -24.23 -22.70
CA ALA A 831 -1.64 -25.37 -22.88
C ALA A 831 -0.28 -24.99 -23.50
N LYS A 832 -0.27 -24.12 -24.54
CA LYS A 832 1.00 -23.62 -25.10
C LYS A 832 1.77 -22.75 -24.09
N ALA A 833 1.12 -21.82 -23.38
CA ALA A 833 1.81 -21.00 -22.38
C ALA A 833 2.36 -21.81 -21.21
N MET A 834 1.67 -22.86 -20.77
CA MET A 834 2.11 -23.76 -19.71
C MET A 834 3.42 -24.50 -20.04
N VAL A 835 3.71 -24.75 -21.32
CA VAL A 835 5.04 -25.26 -21.75
C VAL A 835 6.13 -24.25 -21.40
N TYR A 836 5.96 -22.98 -21.80
CA TYR A 836 7.00 -21.95 -21.78
C TYR A 836 7.13 -21.14 -20.48
N ALA A 837 6.08 -21.07 -19.66
CA ALA A 837 6.12 -20.33 -18.40
C ALA A 837 7.10 -20.94 -17.39
N ASP A 838 7.90 -20.13 -16.70
CA ASP A 838 8.86 -20.60 -15.68
C ASP A 838 8.10 -21.13 -14.44
N LYS A 839 7.02 -20.45 -14.03
CA LYS A 839 6.04 -20.90 -13.02
C LYS A 839 4.61 -20.58 -13.47
N ALA A 840 3.64 -21.37 -13.01
CA ALA A 840 2.22 -21.18 -13.28
C ALA A 840 1.38 -21.22 -12.01
N THR A 841 0.26 -20.49 -12.00
CA THR A 841 -0.65 -20.42 -10.85
C THR A 841 -2.13 -20.39 -11.25
N THR A 842 -3.02 -20.58 -10.29
CA THR A 842 -4.47 -20.35 -10.45
C THR A 842 -5.13 -19.92 -9.14
N VAL A 843 -6.39 -19.48 -9.23
CA VAL A 843 -7.10 -18.64 -8.25
C VAL A 843 -7.55 -19.30 -6.93
N SER A 844 -7.30 -20.60 -6.73
CA SER A 844 -7.39 -21.27 -5.42
C SER A 844 -6.69 -22.64 -5.38
N HIS A 845 -6.35 -23.10 -4.18
CA HIS A 845 -5.80 -24.45 -3.93
C HIS A 845 -6.76 -25.58 -4.32
N THR A 846 -8.08 -25.39 -4.16
CA THR A 846 -9.07 -26.41 -4.53
C THR A 846 -9.18 -26.51 -6.05
N TYR A 847 -9.34 -25.37 -6.74
CA TYR A 847 -9.40 -25.33 -8.20
C TYR A 847 -8.14 -25.88 -8.86
N SER A 848 -6.94 -25.65 -8.29
CA SER A 848 -5.71 -26.27 -8.81
C SER A 848 -5.71 -27.81 -8.74
N LYS A 849 -6.46 -28.42 -7.81
CA LYS A 849 -6.64 -29.88 -7.74
C LYS A 849 -7.73 -30.36 -8.69
N GLU A 850 -8.82 -29.61 -8.82
CA GLU A 850 -9.91 -29.88 -9.78
C GLU A 850 -9.40 -29.91 -11.22
N VAL A 851 -8.59 -28.92 -11.63
CA VAL A 851 -8.04 -28.86 -13.00
C VAL A 851 -6.77 -29.69 -13.22
N ALA A 852 -6.23 -30.34 -12.19
CA ALA A 852 -4.95 -31.06 -12.28
C ALA A 852 -4.94 -32.18 -13.34
N GLY A 853 -6.10 -32.81 -13.57
CA GLY A 853 -6.26 -33.86 -14.60
C GLY A 853 -6.47 -33.34 -16.02
N ASN A 854 -6.59 -32.02 -16.23
CA ASN A 854 -6.81 -31.45 -17.56
C ASN A 854 -5.53 -31.59 -18.43
N PRO A 855 -5.62 -31.99 -19.72
CA PRO A 855 -4.46 -32.13 -20.60
C PRO A 855 -3.58 -30.88 -20.75
N ALA A 856 -4.11 -29.67 -20.54
CA ALA A 856 -3.34 -28.43 -20.54
C ALA A 856 -2.44 -28.24 -19.30
N ILE A 857 -2.72 -28.99 -18.22
CA ILE A 857 -2.17 -28.78 -16.87
C ILE A 857 -1.36 -29.99 -16.39
N ALA A 858 -1.87 -31.21 -16.63
CA ALA A 858 -1.28 -32.46 -16.15
C ALA A 858 0.23 -32.64 -16.46
N PRO A 859 0.77 -32.25 -17.64
CA PRO A 859 2.21 -32.33 -17.92
C PRO A 859 3.08 -31.36 -17.12
N HIS A 860 2.47 -30.39 -16.43
CA HIS A 860 3.13 -29.21 -15.85
C HIS A 860 2.85 -29.03 -14.34
N LEU A 861 2.31 -30.05 -13.67
CA LEU A 861 1.96 -30.00 -12.24
C LEU A 861 3.13 -29.60 -11.33
N HIS A 862 4.37 -29.99 -11.68
CA HIS A 862 5.60 -29.62 -10.98
C HIS A 862 5.88 -28.10 -10.92
N LYS A 863 5.17 -27.29 -11.70
CA LYS A 863 5.28 -25.83 -11.70
C LYS A 863 3.94 -25.11 -11.58
N PHE A 864 2.84 -25.82 -11.27
CA PHE A 864 1.49 -25.28 -11.20
C PHE A 864 0.94 -25.24 -9.77
N HIS A 865 0.55 -24.06 -9.30
CA HIS A 865 0.22 -23.82 -7.88
C HIS A 865 -1.12 -23.08 -7.74
N GLY A 866 -2.05 -23.61 -6.93
CA GLY A 866 -3.19 -22.81 -6.48
C GLY A 866 -2.75 -21.76 -5.47
N ILE A 867 -3.21 -20.52 -5.63
CA ILE A 867 -3.04 -19.40 -4.70
C ILE A 867 -4.43 -18.77 -4.54
N LEU A 868 -4.91 -18.60 -3.30
CA LEU A 868 -6.24 -18.03 -3.08
C LEU A 868 -6.27 -16.53 -3.40
N ASN A 869 -7.19 -16.12 -4.29
CA ASN A 869 -7.44 -14.72 -4.61
C ASN A 869 -7.81 -13.87 -3.38
N GLY A 870 -7.21 -12.69 -3.27
CA GLY A 870 -7.60 -11.65 -2.31
C GLY A 870 -8.75 -10.75 -2.80
N ILE A 871 -8.95 -9.63 -2.09
CA ILE A 871 -9.86 -8.53 -2.46
C ILE A 871 -9.16 -7.18 -2.25
N ASP A 872 -9.52 -6.16 -3.03
CA ASP A 872 -9.06 -4.79 -2.77
C ASP A 872 -9.79 -4.18 -1.56
N LEU A 873 -9.06 -3.99 -0.46
CA LEU A 873 -9.59 -3.41 0.79
C LEU A 873 -9.74 -1.88 0.75
N ASP A 874 -9.29 -1.19 -0.30
CA ASP A 874 -9.61 0.23 -0.53
C ASP A 874 -10.87 0.41 -1.40
N ILE A 875 -11.38 -0.67 -1.99
CA ILE A 875 -12.65 -0.69 -2.72
C ILE A 875 -13.75 -1.31 -1.83
N TRP A 876 -13.44 -2.40 -1.12
CA TRP A 876 -14.43 -3.19 -0.36
C TRP A 876 -14.32 -3.02 1.16
N ASP A 877 -14.18 -1.77 1.63
CA ASP A 877 -14.17 -1.41 3.05
C ASP A 877 -15.43 -0.62 3.46
N PRO A 878 -16.38 -1.22 4.21
CA PRO A 878 -17.58 -0.52 4.69
C PRO A 878 -17.32 0.64 5.66
N PHE A 879 -16.10 0.82 6.17
CA PHE A 879 -15.76 2.00 6.97
C PHE A 879 -15.50 3.22 6.09
N ASN A 880 -14.93 3.06 4.89
CA ASN A 880 -14.62 4.16 3.96
C ASN A 880 -15.47 4.19 2.68
N ASP A 881 -16.35 3.21 2.47
CA ASP A 881 -17.30 3.15 1.36
C ASP A 881 -18.22 4.40 1.31
N LYS A 882 -18.32 5.01 0.13
CA LYS A 882 -19.13 6.22 -0.15
C LYS A 882 -20.51 5.89 -0.73
N PHE A 883 -20.80 4.63 -1.05
CA PHE A 883 -22.07 4.20 -1.64
C PHE A 883 -23.08 3.65 -0.62
N ILE A 884 -22.71 3.60 0.67
CA ILE A 884 -23.59 3.21 1.77
C ILE A 884 -23.97 4.43 2.64
N PRO A 885 -25.18 4.45 3.25
CA PRO A 885 -25.67 5.61 4.00
C PRO A 885 -24.99 5.80 5.36
N VAL A 886 -24.40 4.74 5.92
CA VAL A 886 -23.74 4.73 7.25
C VAL A 886 -22.48 3.88 7.13
N SER A 887 -21.32 4.51 7.31
CA SER A 887 -20.04 3.80 7.45
C SER A 887 -20.03 2.92 8.69
N TYR A 888 -19.52 1.69 8.59
CA TYR A 888 -19.51 0.76 9.72
C TYR A 888 -18.27 -0.14 9.75
N ASN A 889 -17.96 -0.65 10.94
CA ASN A 889 -16.92 -1.65 11.17
C ASN A 889 -17.50 -2.86 11.95
N SER A 890 -16.68 -3.66 12.63
CA SER A 890 -17.16 -4.79 13.43
C SER A 890 -18.00 -4.41 14.66
N GLU A 891 -17.92 -3.17 15.13
CA GLU A 891 -18.55 -2.68 16.36
C GLU A 891 -20.02 -2.29 16.09
N ASN A 892 -20.26 -1.48 15.04
CA ASN A 892 -21.61 -1.00 14.66
C ASN A 892 -22.20 -1.71 13.41
N VAL A 893 -21.73 -2.92 13.10
CA VAL A 893 -22.14 -3.70 11.90
C VAL A 893 -23.65 -3.89 11.75
N ILE A 894 -24.39 -3.97 12.85
CA ILE A 894 -25.84 -4.19 12.85
C ILE A 894 -26.55 -2.94 12.29
N GLU A 895 -26.23 -1.77 12.84
CA GLU A 895 -26.81 -0.48 12.44
C GLU A 895 -26.45 -0.15 10.98
N GLY A 896 -25.18 -0.30 10.61
CA GLY A 896 -24.72 -0.06 9.24
C GLY A 896 -25.42 -0.95 8.21
N LYS A 897 -25.58 -2.24 8.50
CA LYS A 897 -26.37 -3.14 7.65
C LYS A 897 -27.86 -2.81 7.64
N GLN A 898 -28.45 -2.40 8.76
CA GLN A 898 -29.88 -2.01 8.80
C GLN A 898 -30.14 -0.73 7.99
N ALA A 899 -29.24 0.25 8.07
CA ALA A 899 -29.28 1.46 7.26
C ALA A 899 -29.12 1.14 5.76
N ALA A 900 -28.15 0.29 5.39
CA ALA A 900 -28.00 -0.20 4.02
C ALA A 900 -29.25 -0.95 3.54
N LYS A 901 -29.90 -1.77 4.38
CA LYS A 901 -31.11 -2.55 4.06
C LYS A 901 -32.25 -1.63 3.67
N LYS A 902 -32.49 -0.61 4.49
CA LYS A 902 -33.49 0.43 4.26
C LYS A 902 -33.20 1.23 2.98
N ALA A 903 -31.95 1.64 2.76
CA ALA A 903 -31.54 2.36 1.56
C ALA A 903 -31.70 1.52 0.28
N LEU A 904 -31.36 0.21 0.31
CA LEU A 904 -31.58 -0.68 -0.83
C LEU A 904 -33.08 -0.88 -1.10
N GLN A 905 -33.88 -1.10 -0.06
CA GLN A 905 -35.35 -1.23 -0.18
C GLN A 905 -35.95 0.02 -0.82
N GLN A 906 -35.61 1.21 -0.31
CA GLN A 906 -36.06 2.50 -0.85
C GLN A 906 -35.62 2.72 -2.30
N ARG A 907 -34.33 2.51 -2.63
CA ARG A 907 -33.78 2.70 -3.98
C ARG A 907 -34.40 1.77 -5.04
N LEU A 908 -34.90 0.60 -4.64
CA LEU A 908 -35.48 -0.40 -5.54
C LEU A 908 -37.01 -0.49 -5.48
N GLY A 909 -37.69 0.35 -4.69
CA GLY A 909 -39.14 0.36 -4.54
C GLY A 909 -39.71 -0.83 -3.75
N LEU A 910 -38.87 -1.54 -2.99
CA LEU A 910 -39.29 -2.67 -2.16
C LEU A 910 -39.92 -2.19 -0.85
N LYS A 911 -40.82 -3.01 -0.29
CA LYS A 911 -41.45 -2.76 1.00
C LYS A 911 -40.40 -2.64 2.11
N THR A 912 -40.31 -1.45 2.72
CA THR A 912 -39.47 -1.24 3.90
C THR A 912 -40.01 -2.11 5.03
N SER A 913 -39.27 -3.17 5.36
CA SER A 913 -39.69 -4.23 6.27
C SER A 913 -38.48 -5.02 6.75
N ASP A 914 -38.58 -5.67 7.91
CA ASP A 914 -37.44 -6.43 8.45
C ASP A 914 -37.31 -7.87 7.91
N LEU A 915 -38.04 -8.20 6.84
CA LEU A 915 -37.95 -9.51 6.19
C LEU A 915 -36.49 -9.84 5.75
N PRO A 916 -36.09 -11.13 5.70
CA PRO A 916 -34.79 -11.51 5.16
C PRO A 916 -34.65 -11.10 3.69
N LEU A 917 -33.54 -10.44 3.34
CA LEU A 917 -33.26 -9.98 1.97
C LEU A 917 -32.08 -10.77 1.39
N VAL A 918 -32.31 -11.43 0.24
CA VAL A 918 -31.30 -12.22 -0.48
C VAL A 918 -30.72 -11.38 -1.62
N GLY A 919 -29.45 -11.01 -1.51
CA GLY A 919 -28.71 -10.24 -2.52
C GLY A 919 -27.86 -11.13 -3.44
N ILE A 920 -28.27 -11.25 -4.71
CA ILE A 920 -27.58 -12.01 -5.76
C ILE A 920 -26.80 -11.02 -6.64
N ILE A 921 -25.47 -11.19 -6.75
CA ILE A 921 -24.63 -10.43 -7.70
C ILE A 921 -23.82 -11.42 -8.51
N SER A 922 -24.11 -11.56 -9.81
CA SER A 922 -23.38 -12.46 -10.71
C SER A 922 -23.65 -12.12 -12.18
N ARG A 923 -22.69 -12.44 -13.06
CA ARG A 923 -22.99 -12.64 -14.49
C ARG A 923 -23.95 -13.83 -14.64
N LEU A 924 -24.90 -13.73 -15.56
CA LEU A 924 -25.93 -14.73 -15.80
C LEU A 924 -25.48 -15.66 -16.94
N THR A 925 -24.65 -16.66 -16.60
CA THR A 925 -24.13 -17.67 -17.54
C THR A 925 -24.40 -19.08 -17.01
N HIS A 926 -24.37 -20.11 -17.88
CA HIS A 926 -24.57 -21.50 -17.47
C HIS A 926 -23.60 -21.94 -16.35
N GLN A 927 -22.33 -21.50 -16.41
CA GLN A 927 -21.34 -21.73 -15.35
C GLN A 927 -21.80 -21.23 -13.97
N LYS A 928 -22.61 -20.16 -13.92
CA LYS A 928 -23.15 -19.56 -12.69
C LYS A 928 -24.53 -20.10 -12.29
N GLY A 929 -24.90 -21.27 -12.82
CA GLY A 929 -26.05 -22.03 -12.33
C GLY A 929 -27.37 -21.27 -12.48
N ILE A 930 -27.61 -20.63 -13.63
CA ILE A 930 -28.81 -19.78 -13.86
C ILE A 930 -30.14 -20.44 -13.46
N HIS A 931 -30.29 -21.77 -13.61
CA HIS A 931 -31.48 -22.51 -13.19
C HIS A 931 -31.61 -22.57 -11.65
N LEU A 932 -30.49 -22.69 -10.93
CA LEU A 932 -30.44 -22.61 -9.46
C LEU A 932 -30.64 -21.18 -8.96
N ILE A 933 -30.21 -20.16 -9.72
CA ILE A 933 -30.55 -18.74 -9.46
C ILE A 933 -32.07 -18.53 -9.57
N LYS A 934 -32.71 -18.98 -10.67
CA LYS A 934 -34.18 -18.89 -10.83
C LYS A 934 -34.91 -19.64 -9.70
N HIS A 935 -34.45 -20.85 -9.33
CA HIS A 935 -35.00 -21.61 -8.21
C HIS A 935 -34.83 -20.89 -6.85
N ALA A 936 -33.67 -20.28 -6.58
CA ALA A 936 -33.42 -19.53 -5.34
C ALA A 936 -34.29 -18.27 -5.23
N ILE A 937 -34.59 -17.60 -6.35
CA ILE A 937 -35.56 -16.50 -6.41
C ILE A 937 -36.95 -16.99 -5.96
N SER A 938 -37.49 -18.05 -6.59
CA SER A 938 -38.78 -18.63 -6.21
C SER A 938 -38.81 -19.06 -4.74
N ARG A 939 -37.78 -19.79 -4.28
CA ARG A 939 -37.72 -20.30 -2.91
C ARG A 939 -37.60 -19.18 -1.86
N THR A 940 -36.95 -18.06 -2.19
CA THR A 940 -36.92 -16.88 -1.31
C THR A 940 -38.32 -16.25 -1.18
N LEU A 941 -39.11 -16.26 -2.26
CA LEU A 941 -40.46 -15.72 -2.27
C LEU A 941 -41.47 -16.64 -1.55
N GLU A 942 -41.33 -17.96 -1.69
CA GLU A 942 -42.07 -18.96 -0.90
C GLU A 942 -41.85 -18.79 0.61
N LEU A 943 -40.60 -18.54 1.03
CA LEU A 943 -40.21 -18.39 2.45
C LEU A 943 -40.45 -16.97 3.01
N ASN A 944 -41.38 -16.22 2.41
CA ASN A 944 -41.75 -14.84 2.77
C ASN A 944 -40.59 -13.82 2.81
N GLY A 945 -39.47 -14.08 2.13
CA GLY A 945 -38.32 -13.17 2.04
C GLY A 945 -38.46 -12.10 0.94
N GLN A 946 -37.44 -11.26 0.82
CA GLN A 946 -37.21 -10.35 -0.31
C GLN A 946 -35.99 -10.78 -1.11
N VAL A 947 -35.95 -10.47 -2.41
CA VAL A 947 -34.85 -10.86 -3.30
C VAL A 947 -34.46 -9.74 -4.26
N VAL A 948 -33.15 -9.49 -4.35
CA VAL A 948 -32.54 -8.52 -5.27
C VAL A 948 -31.48 -9.23 -6.09
N LEU A 949 -31.58 -9.15 -7.41
CA LEU A 949 -30.57 -9.65 -8.34
C LEU A 949 -29.92 -8.48 -9.09
N LEU A 950 -28.60 -8.52 -9.22
CA LEU A 950 -27.80 -7.57 -9.98
C LEU A 950 -26.86 -8.31 -10.95
N GLY A 951 -27.00 -8.04 -12.25
CA GLY A 951 -26.11 -8.55 -13.28
C GLY A 951 -26.80 -8.98 -14.57
N SER A 952 -26.03 -9.05 -15.65
CA SER A 952 -26.50 -9.32 -17.02
C SER A 952 -26.01 -10.67 -17.55
N ALA A 953 -26.66 -11.15 -18.62
CA ALA A 953 -26.21 -12.26 -19.44
C ALA A 953 -25.53 -11.76 -20.73
N PRO A 954 -24.41 -12.38 -21.17
CA PRO A 954 -23.81 -12.11 -22.48
C PRO A 954 -24.51 -12.85 -23.64
N ASP A 955 -25.35 -13.86 -23.35
CA ASP A 955 -26.23 -14.50 -24.33
C ASP A 955 -27.58 -13.78 -24.33
N PRO A 956 -28.02 -13.16 -25.45
CA PRO A 956 -29.29 -12.43 -25.50
C PRO A 956 -30.51 -13.29 -25.14
N ARG A 957 -30.46 -14.60 -25.37
CA ARG A 957 -31.54 -15.53 -25.01
C ARG A 957 -31.66 -15.62 -23.50
N ILE A 958 -30.53 -15.80 -22.80
CA ILE A 958 -30.48 -15.84 -21.33
C ILE A 958 -30.85 -14.47 -20.74
N GLN A 959 -30.48 -13.36 -21.39
CA GLN A 959 -30.89 -12.02 -20.95
C GLN A 959 -32.42 -11.88 -21.00
N ASN A 960 -33.05 -12.22 -22.13
CA ASN A 960 -34.50 -12.19 -22.29
C ASN A 960 -35.21 -13.13 -21.30
N ASP A 961 -34.68 -14.34 -21.10
CA ASP A 961 -35.12 -15.34 -20.10
C ASP A 961 -35.20 -14.79 -18.66
N PHE A 962 -34.41 -13.76 -18.34
CA PHE A 962 -34.44 -13.05 -17.06
C PHE A 962 -35.23 -11.74 -17.11
N VAL A 963 -35.35 -11.08 -18.26
CA VAL A 963 -36.28 -9.94 -18.47
C VAL A 963 -37.74 -10.40 -18.30
N ASP A 964 -38.11 -11.52 -18.90
CA ASP A 964 -39.46 -12.08 -18.77
C ASP A 964 -39.78 -12.48 -17.33
N LEU A 965 -38.79 -13.06 -16.63
CA LEU A 965 -38.90 -13.35 -15.19
C LEU A 965 -39.03 -12.06 -14.35
N ALA A 966 -38.28 -11.00 -14.70
CA ALA A 966 -38.39 -9.70 -14.04
C ALA A 966 -39.78 -9.08 -14.23
N ASN A 967 -40.35 -9.18 -15.42
CA ASN A 967 -41.70 -8.71 -15.74
C ASN A 967 -42.77 -9.49 -14.95
N GLN A 968 -42.69 -10.83 -14.94
CA GLN A 968 -43.58 -11.70 -14.15
C GLN A 968 -43.52 -11.38 -12.65
N LEU A 969 -42.32 -11.17 -12.11
CA LEU A 969 -42.11 -10.82 -10.71
C LEU A 969 -42.53 -9.39 -10.39
N HIS A 970 -42.45 -8.45 -11.33
CA HIS A 970 -42.98 -7.11 -11.13
C HIS A 970 -44.52 -7.14 -11.01
N SER A 971 -45.22 -7.90 -11.85
CA SER A 971 -46.68 -8.01 -11.80
C SER A 971 -47.23 -8.78 -10.59
N SER A 972 -46.41 -9.58 -9.90
CA SER A 972 -46.85 -10.48 -8.82
C SER A 972 -46.22 -10.23 -7.44
N HIS A 973 -45.03 -9.65 -7.40
CA HIS A 973 -44.18 -9.52 -6.21
C HIS A 973 -43.39 -8.19 -6.19
N ALA A 974 -43.92 -7.10 -6.77
CA ALA A 974 -43.23 -5.80 -6.88
C ALA A 974 -42.61 -5.29 -5.57
N ASP A 975 -43.26 -5.56 -4.43
CA ASP A 975 -42.86 -5.09 -3.10
C ASP A 975 -41.75 -5.96 -2.47
N ARG A 976 -41.39 -7.09 -3.10
CA ARG A 976 -40.48 -8.12 -2.57
C ARG A 976 -39.39 -8.61 -3.55
N ALA A 977 -39.54 -8.41 -4.86
CA ALA A 977 -38.60 -8.89 -5.88
C ALA A 977 -38.14 -7.76 -6.82
N ARG A 978 -36.82 -7.61 -7.01
CA ARG A 978 -36.27 -6.71 -8.05
C ARG A 978 -35.08 -7.35 -8.78
N LEU A 979 -35.12 -7.31 -10.11
CA LEU A 979 -34.05 -7.82 -10.97
C LEU A 979 -33.45 -6.64 -11.76
N CYS A 980 -32.21 -6.28 -11.43
CA CYS A 980 -31.42 -5.24 -12.07
C CYS A 980 -30.47 -5.89 -13.08
N LEU A 981 -30.93 -6.01 -14.34
CA LEU A 981 -30.27 -6.84 -15.36
C LEU A 981 -29.12 -6.14 -16.12
N ASN A 982 -28.58 -5.08 -15.53
CA ASN A 982 -27.42 -4.28 -15.98
C ASN A 982 -26.44 -4.12 -14.79
N TYR A 983 -25.21 -3.66 -15.06
CA TYR A 983 -24.25 -3.33 -13.98
C TYR A 983 -24.49 -1.90 -13.45
N ASP A 984 -24.44 -1.76 -12.12
CA ASP A 984 -24.57 -0.49 -11.38
C ASP A 984 -23.62 -0.58 -10.19
N GLU A 985 -22.52 0.18 -10.21
CA GLU A 985 -21.45 0.07 -9.20
C GLU A 985 -21.93 0.50 -7.80
N PRO A 986 -22.57 1.67 -7.60
CA PRO A 986 -23.15 2.03 -6.29
C PRO A 986 -24.16 1.00 -5.75
N LEU A 987 -24.93 0.34 -6.61
CA LEU A 987 -25.88 -0.71 -6.20
C LEU A 987 -25.16 -2.01 -5.84
N SER A 988 -24.05 -2.32 -6.53
CA SER A 988 -23.17 -3.47 -6.27
C SER A 988 -22.65 -3.46 -4.82
N HIS A 989 -22.24 -2.29 -4.33
CA HIS A 989 -21.81 -2.08 -2.95
C HIS A 989 -22.92 -2.36 -1.93
N LEU A 990 -24.07 -1.67 -2.05
CA LEU A 990 -25.24 -1.87 -1.18
C LEU A 990 -25.67 -3.35 -1.10
N VAL A 991 -25.83 -4.02 -2.25
CA VAL A 991 -26.26 -5.42 -2.31
C VAL A 991 -25.20 -6.38 -1.75
N ARG A 992 -23.90 -6.07 -1.89
CA ARG A 992 -22.81 -6.90 -1.35
C ARG A 992 -22.70 -6.81 0.17
N ILE A 993 -22.92 -5.62 0.73
CA ILE A 993 -22.91 -5.37 2.17
C ILE A 993 -24.09 -6.04 2.89
N LEU A 994 -25.22 -6.18 2.20
CA LEU A 994 -26.42 -6.86 2.70
C LEU A 994 -26.41 -8.39 2.63
N ARG A 995 -25.28 -9.00 2.29
CA ARG A 995 -25.12 -10.45 2.28
C ARG A 995 -25.32 -11.05 3.68
N PHE A 996 -26.47 -11.70 3.87
CA PHE A 996 -26.72 -12.71 4.90
C PHE A 996 -26.49 -14.13 4.37
N TYR A 997 -26.85 -14.40 3.11
CA TYR A 997 -26.56 -15.66 2.41
C TYR A 997 -26.05 -15.38 1.00
N VAL A 998 -25.12 -16.21 0.51
CA VAL A 998 -24.62 -16.15 -0.88
C VAL A 998 -24.65 -17.54 -1.48
N TYR A 999 -25.55 -17.76 -2.44
CA TYR A 999 -25.52 -18.95 -3.27
C TYR A 999 -24.55 -18.75 -4.45
N VAL A 1000 -23.28 -19.12 -4.27
CA VAL A 1000 -22.35 -19.28 -5.39
C VAL A 1000 -22.61 -20.64 -6.04
N PHE A 1001 -23.68 -20.72 -6.84
CA PHE A 1001 -23.88 -21.86 -7.70
C PHE A 1001 -22.84 -21.81 -8.83
N SER A 1002 -21.88 -22.75 -8.81
CA SER A 1002 -20.98 -22.98 -9.92
C SER A 1002 -20.73 -24.47 -10.04
N PHE A 1003 -20.99 -25.02 -11.22
CA PHE A 1003 -20.78 -26.43 -11.51
C PHE A 1003 -19.33 -26.63 -11.97
N PRO A 1004 -18.53 -27.52 -11.34
CA PRO A 1004 -17.47 -28.20 -12.06
C PRO A 1004 -18.10 -29.12 -13.12
N GLN A 1005 -17.43 -29.25 -14.28
CA GLN A 1005 -17.71 -30.27 -15.30
C GLN A 1005 -16.56 -31.27 -15.34
#